data_AF-A0A6V1SHA1-F1
#
_entry.id   AF-A0A6V1SHA1-F1
#
_cell.length_a   1.000
_cell.length_b   1.000
_cell.length_c   1.000
_cell.angle_alpha   90.00
_cell.angle_beta   90.00
_cell.angle_gamma   90.00
#
_symmetry.space_group_name_H-M   'P 1'
#
loop_
_entity.id
_entity.type
_entity.pdbx_description
1 polymer ?
#
loop_
_entity_poly.entity_id
_entity_poly.type
_entity_poly.pdbx_seq_one_letter_code
_entity_poly.pdbx_strand_id
1 'polypeptide(L)'
;MHSCACASSARPSGRVCASSCWAQARCWRRRGSVWPMPVLRSRLGCRATAAMWRSCCPMSTSSRCPPRPRASATRCWRPWLAGVPRWRQRLAATPSSSSPSPMDCWCPPSMPARLLRHWPGLSRTPSCAGGLRRLRLRVCVNSSAWTAWWPRMVVCMPEASLGRGGRAWLTSRPAGLVCSGDTKLGKNPPLSASDGPVRRFPLNDWLNQVQPMCGITGLFDTRGQRLPERERLHRMNESQHHRGPDEGDLHIEPGVGFGHRRLSVIDIATGQQPIFNDDKSVALVFNGEVYNYLELMDELRGHGYVFRTKSDSEAIVRAWEHWGEDCVHHLRGMFAFMIHDRRRDCLFMARDRLGVKPLHYAVTEDGWLLFGSELKSLMAHGGLRQEIEPRAVEAYFALGYVPDPGTIYKHAKKLAPGHRLLVKRGQPLGTPQRYWDVKFTLDAKIVEEEAAEELRRRLAESVKLRLKAEVPLGAFLSGGVDSSAVVAAMAQLDDQPVNTCSIGFDDPKFNETEFAQMVADRYRTNHRVEVVNSDDFGLVDLLAHLYDEPYADSSAIPTYRVCELARKHVTVALSGDGGDESLGGYRRYKMHMMEERMRSAFPLALRKGVFGPLARLYPKADWAPRVFRAKTTFQAIARSSVDAYFNTMGLVRDPLRQQLFSDGFKRELQGWHASEIFHHHARRAETEDPLALIQYLDIHTYLPGDINTKVDRASMAHSLEVREPLMDHPLVEWIATLPSSLKLRGQEGKYIFKKALEPMLPHDVLYRPKMGFAVPLARWLRGPLREATRKALQHGALAQTGWFNPATIARLLDQHERGALDHAQPLWALLMFDAFLRNAGLGATSARAAA
;
A
#
# COMPACT_ATOMS: atom_id res chain seq x y z
N MET A 1 59.21 -4.08 20.58
CA MET A 1 60.13 -4.38 21.70
C MET A 1 59.54 -5.50 22.53
N HIS A 2 60.39 -6.23 23.26
CA HIS A 2 60.17 -7.28 24.29
C HIS A 2 58.74 -7.54 24.82
N SER A 3 58.30 -8.79 25.11
CA SER A 3 59.05 -10.06 25.29
C SER A 3 58.25 -11.30 24.82
N CYS A 4 58.97 -12.43 24.66
CA CYS A 4 58.40 -13.74 24.30
C CYS A 4 58.27 -14.70 25.50
N ALA A 5 57.42 -15.73 25.37
CA ALA A 5 57.51 -16.95 26.18
C ALA A 5 57.12 -18.20 25.34
N CYS A 6 58.12 -19.00 25.01
CA CYS A 6 58.01 -20.40 24.53
C CYS A 6 58.17 -21.34 25.75
N ALA A 7 57.91 -22.65 25.74
CA ALA A 7 57.11 -23.57 24.91
C ALA A 7 57.20 -24.97 25.56
N SER A 8 56.44 -25.98 25.10
CA SER A 8 56.77 -27.41 25.32
C SER A 8 56.18 -28.31 24.22
N SER A 9 56.83 -29.44 23.93
CA SER A 9 56.43 -30.40 22.88
C SER A 9 57.19 -31.76 23.03
N ALA A 10 56.93 -32.72 22.13
CA ALA A 10 57.47 -34.12 22.06
C ALA A 10 56.75 -35.14 22.99
N ARG A 11 56.09 -36.22 22.50
CA ARG A 11 56.53 -37.47 21.79
C ARG A 11 56.99 -38.58 22.78
N PRO A 12 57.11 -39.89 22.43
CA PRO A 12 56.93 -40.61 21.13
C PRO A 12 55.68 -41.54 21.09
N SER A 13 55.15 -42.15 20.02
CA SER A 13 55.59 -42.68 18.69
C SER A 13 55.86 -44.20 18.64
N GLY A 14 55.29 -44.92 17.65
CA GLY A 14 55.59 -46.35 17.45
C GLY A 14 55.11 -47.00 16.14
N ARG A 15 55.99 -47.00 15.10
CA ARG A 15 56.07 -47.97 13.96
C ARG A 15 54.90 -47.94 12.92
N VAL A 16 55.06 -48.28 11.63
CA VAL A 16 56.21 -48.63 10.76
C VAL A 16 55.87 -48.41 9.25
N CYS A 17 56.87 -48.30 8.35
CA CYS A 17 56.79 -48.16 6.87
C CYS A 17 56.11 -46.87 6.32
N ALA A 18 56.70 -46.09 5.39
CA ALA A 18 57.22 -46.33 4.03
C ALA A 18 56.09 -46.36 2.95
N SER A 19 56.14 -45.64 1.83
CA SER A 19 57.21 -44.77 1.26
C SER A 19 56.70 -43.66 0.30
N SER A 20 57.57 -42.65 0.05
CA SER A 20 57.75 -41.76 -1.14
C SER A 20 56.77 -41.74 -2.34
N CYS A 21 56.57 -40.65 -3.11
CA CYS A 21 57.01 -39.23 -3.06
C CYS A 21 56.38 -38.41 -4.23
N TRP A 22 56.15 -37.10 -4.05
CA TRP A 22 56.27 -36.01 -5.07
C TRP A 22 55.32 -36.03 -6.32
N ALA A 23 55.04 -34.92 -7.05
CA ALA A 23 55.13 -33.48 -6.76
C ALA A 23 54.28 -32.63 -7.76
N GLN A 24 54.31 -31.31 -7.55
CA GLN A 24 53.82 -30.14 -8.31
C GLN A 24 54.06 -30.23 -9.86
N ALA A 25 53.43 -29.47 -10.78
CA ALA A 25 53.20 -28.01 -10.73
C ALA A 25 52.33 -27.40 -11.89
N ARG A 26 51.76 -26.21 -11.61
CA ARG A 26 51.59 -25.00 -12.47
C ARG A 26 51.12 -25.09 -13.95
N CYS A 27 49.88 -24.63 -14.17
CA CYS A 27 49.49 -23.41 -14.94
C CYS A 27 50.04 -23.14 -16.36
N TRP A 28 49.15 -22.91 -17.37
CA TRP A 28 49.18 -21.70 -18.24
C TRP A 28 47.87 -21.43 -19.03
N ARG A 29 47.82 -20.26 -19.70
CA ARG A 29 46.70 -19.62 -20.45
C ARG A 29 46.42 -20.33 -21.81
N ARG A 30 45.23 -20.30 -22.45
CA ARG A 30 44.61 -19.14 -23.16
C ARG A 30 43.22 -19.46 -23.79
N ARG A 31 42.37 -18.41 -23.88
CA ARG A 31 41.40 -17.97 -24.94
C ARG A 31 40.77 -18.96 -25.97
N GLY A 32 39.46 -18.77 -26.20
CA GLY A 32 38.73 -19.00 -27.48
C GLY A 32 37.54 -19.98 -27.34
N SER A 33 36.28 -19.75 -27.77
CA SER A 33 35.68 -19.13 -28.98
C SER A 33 35.73 -20.04 -30.24
N VAL A 34 34.65 -20.34 -31.00
CA VAL A 34 33.21 -19.99 -30.88
C VAL A 34 32.38 -20.87 -31.88
N TRP A 35 31.14 -21.26 -31.56
CA TRP A 35 30.12 -21.88 -32.48
C TRP A 35 30.47 -23.27 -33.10
N PRO A 36 29.56 -23.96 -33.84
CA PRO A 36 28.13 -24.25 -33.58
C PRO A 36 27.72 -25.74 -33.76
N MET A 37 26.41 -26.04 -33.63
CA MET A 37 25.69 -27.24 -34.13
C MET A 37 25.76 -27.39 -35.68
N PRO A 38 25.29 -28.50 -36.35
CA PRO A 38 24.44 -29.63 -35.87
C PRO A 38 24.87 -31.05 -36.35
N VAL A 39 24.03 -32.08 -36.12
CA VAL A 39 23.51 -33.03 -37.16
C VAL A 39 22.46 -33.99 -36.53
N LEU A 40 21.63 -34.64 -37.35
CA LEU A 40 20.40 -35.37 -36.97
C LEU A 40 20.35 -36.77 -37.63
N ARG A 41 19.53 -37.69 -37.08
CA ARG A 41 18.99 -38.96 -37.65
C ARG A 41 19.71 -40.31 -37.40
N SER A 42 19.16 -41.05 -36.43
CA SER A 42 18.52 -42.40 -36.56
C SER A 42 19.27 -43.65 -37.07
N ARG A 43 18.96 -44.81 -36.45
CA ARG A 43 18.52 -46.06 -37.14
C ARG A 43 17.87 -47.08 -36.17
N LEU A 44 16.79 -47.71 -36.66
CA LEU A 44 16.34 -49.14 -36.58
C LEU A 44 16.73 -50.05 -35.37
N GLY A 45 15.89 -50.97 -34.87
CA GLY A 45 14.47 -51.27 -35.17
C GLY A 45 13.95 -52.67 -34.69
N CYS A 46 12.61 -52.84 -34.69
CA CYS A 46 11.80 -54.08 -34.81
C CYS A 46 11.94 -55.35 -33.91
N ARG A 47 10.80 -55.71 -33.26
CA ARG A 47 10.17 -57.07 -33.12
C ARG A 47 10.82 -58.13 -32.18
N ALA A 48 10.10 -59.08 -31.53
CA ALA A 48 8.65 -59.26 -31.27
C ALA A 48 8.31 -60.35 -30.19
N THR A 49 7.10 -60.26 -29.62
CA THR A 49 6.17 -61.34 -29.12
C THR A 49 6.53 -62.39 -28.05
N ALA A 50 5.71 -62.40 -26.97
CA ALA A 50 5.05 -63.55 -26.29
C ALA A 50 5.87 -64.60 -25.48
N ALA A 51 5.31 -65.38 -24.53
CA ALA A 51 4.20 -65.18 -23.56
C ALA A 51 4.12 -66.39 -22.57
N MET A 52 3.82 -66.18 -21.28
CA MET A 52 3.28 -67.13 -20.25
C MET A 52 3.44 -66.50 -18.84
N TRP A 53 2.80 -66.89 -17.73
CA TRP A 53 1.43 -67.33 -17.36
C TRP A 53 1.48 -67.66 -15.85
N ARG A 54 0.67 -67.00 -14.97
CA ARG A 54 -0.01 -67.57 -13.77
C ARG A 54 -0.56 -66.52 -12.77
N SER A 55 -1.85 -66.68 -12.44
CA SER A 55 -2.56 -66.56 -11.12
C SER A 55 -2.01 -65.69 -9.97
N CYS A 56 -2.80 -64.96 -9.16
CA CYS A 56 -4.20 -65.19 -8.72
C CYS A 56 -5.08 -63.91 -8.64
N CYS A 57 -6.40 -64.13 -8.52
CA CYS A 57 -7.45 -63.23 -7.99
C CYS A 57 -8.17 -63.97 -6.82
N PRO A 58 -9.12 -63.41 -6.03
CA PRO A 58 -10.41 -62.81 -6.45
C PRO A 58 -10.75 -61.50 -5.67
N MET A 59 -11.93 -60.85 -5.67
CA MET A 59 -13.28 -61.03 -6.25
C MET A 59 -13.89 -59.60 -6.34
N SER A 60 -14.24 -58.99 -7.48
CA SER A 60 -15.45 -59.17 -8.32
C SER A 60 -16.78 -59.05 -7.54
N THR A 61 -17.85 -58.37 -8.00
CA THR A 61 -18.32 -57.89 -9.34
C THR A 61 -19.06 -56.53 -9.16
N SER A 62 -19.53 -55.71 -10.13
CA SER A 62 -19.28 -55.38 -11.57
C SER A 62 -20.15 -54.12 -11.91
N SER A 63 -20.57 -53.68 -13.11
CA SER A 63 -20.49 -54.12 -14.53
C SER A 63 -20.79 -52.96 -15.52
N ARG A 64 -19.90 -52.74 -16.50
CA ARG A 64 -20.12 -52.25 -17.91
C ARG A 64 -20.50 -50.77 -18.20
N CYS A 65 -20.05 -50.33 -19.37
CA CYS A 65 -20.12 -48.98 -20.01
C CYS A 65 -20.53 -49.16 -21.52
N PRO A 66 -20.33 -48.20 -22.46
CA PRO A 66 -20.90 -46.85 -22.72
C PRO A 66 -21.49 -46.77 -24.18
N PRO A 67 -21.27 -45.78 -25.12
CA PRO A 67 -21.20 -44.29 -25.12
C PRO A 67 -22.01 -43.52 -26.25
N ARG A 68 -22.34 -42.22 -26.04
CA ARG A 68 -22.49 -41.10 -27.05
C ARG A 68 -23.63 -41.19 -28.14
N PRO A 69 -23.89 -40.18 -29.04
CA PRO A 69 -23.37 -38.79 -29.24
C PRO A 69 -24.39 -37.60 -29.46
N ARG A 70 -23.87 -36.34 -29.37
CA ARG A 70 -24.19 -35.04 -30.05
C ARG A 70 -25.55 -34.70 -30.73
N ALA A 71 -26.06 -33.46 -30.51
CA ALA A 71 -26.59 -32.42 -31.47
C ALA A 71 -27.68 -31.51 -30.81
N SER A 72 -28.19 -30.39 -31.39
CA SER A 72 -27.55 -29.12 -31.82
C SER A 72 -28.59 -28.00 -32.15
N ALA A 73 -28.39 -26.75 -31.66
CA ALA A 73 -29.16 -25.52 -32.00
C ALA A 73 -30.69 -25.54 -31.66
N THR A 74 -31.53 -24.48 -31.74
CA THR A 74 -31.42 -23.09 -32.28
C THR A 74 -32.27 -22.08 -31.45
N ARG A 75 -32.29 -20.78 -31.81
CA ARG A 75 -32.98 -19.63 -31.16
C ARG A 75 -34.53 -19.64 -31.29
N CYS A 76 -35.28 -19.03 -30.35
CA CYS A 76 -35.94 -17.70 -30.52
C CYS A 76 -36.88 -17.19 -29.38
N TRP A 77 -36.80 -15.87 -29.12
CA TRP A 77 -37.85 -14.88 -28.74
C TRP A 77 -39.03 -15.19 -27.76
N ARG A 78 -38.97 -14.54 -26.57
CA ARG A 78 -39.93 -13.61 -25.89
C ARG A 78 -41.34 -13.32 -26.50
N PRO A 79 -42.32 -12.73 -25.75
CA PRO A 79 -42.46 -12.45 -24.28
C PRO A 79 -43.90 -12.72 -23.71
N TRP A 80 -44.33 -12.03 -22.62
CA TRP A 80 -45.67 -11.94 -21.95
C TRP A 80 -46.05 -13.08 -20.97
N LEU A 81 -46.87 -12.87 -19.91
CA LEU A 81 -47.03 -11.74 -18.97
C LEU A 81 -47.86 -12.21 -17.73
N ALA A 82 -47.58 -11.66 -16.54
CA ALA A 82 -48.41 -11.68 -15.30
C ALA A 82 -48.77 -13.03 -14.64
N GLY A 83 -49.15 -12.98 -13.35
CA GLY A 83 -49.83 -14.09 -12.64
C GLY A 83 -49.23 -14.50 -11.28
N VAL A 84 -49.57 -13.80 -10.20
CA VAL A 84 -49.30 -14.23 -8.81
C VAL A 84 -50.61 -14.41 -8.04
N PRO A 85 -50.86 -15.58 -7.45
CA PRO A 85 -51.77 -15.68 -6.31
C PRO A 85 -51.20 -16.46 -5.10
N ARG A 86 -51.39 -15.82 -3.94
CA ARG A 86 -51.35 -16.29 -2.54
C ARG A 86 -51.60 -17.78 -2.26
N TRP A 87 -51.04 -18.27 -1.15
CA TRP A 87 -51.76 -19.12 -0.17
C TRP A 87 -51.43 -18.71 1.28
N ARG A 88 -52.16 -19.26 2.28
CA ARG A 88 -52.29 -18.73 3.66
C ARG A 88 -52.10 -19.78 4.78
N GLN A 89 -51.56 -19.31 5.91
CA GLN A 89 -51.92 -19.55 7.33
C GLN A 89 -52.31 -20.95 7.87
N ARG A 90 -51.92 -21.22 9.13
CA ARG A 90 -52.77 -21.83 10.19
C ARG A 90 -52.47 -21.18 11.56
N LEU A 91 -53.29 -21.47 12.58
CA LEU A 91 -53.43 -20.72 13.86
C LEU A 91 -53.77 -21.65 15.05
N ALA A 92 -53.37 -21.26 16.28
CA ALA A 92 -53.95 -21.58 17.63
C ALA A 92 -52.92 -21.20 18.74
N ALA A 93 -53.24 -20.77 19.96
CA ALA A 93 -54.48 -20.30 20.60
C ALA A 93 -54.19 -19.37 21.82
N THR A 94 -55.23 -18.83 22.47
CA THR A 94 -55.30 -17.84 23.60
C THR A 94 -55.47 -18.54 24.99
N PRO A 95 -55.62 -17.91 26.20
CA PRO A 95 -56.22 -16.58 26.50
C PRO A 95 -55.80 -15.76 27.78
N SER A 96 -56.54 -14.64 28.01
CA SER A 96 -56.74 -13.87 29.26
C SER A 96 -55.63 -12.86 29.68
N SER A 97 -55.91 -11.68 30.28
CA SER A 97 -57.17 -10.90 30.44
C SER A 97 -56.91 -9.42 30.88
N SER A 98 -57.98 -8.60 30.93
CA SER A 98 -58.08 -7.20 31.44
C SER A 98 -57.66 -6.04 30.50
N SER A 99 -58.27 -4.86 30.72
CA SER A 99 -58.34 -3.67 29.84
C SER A 99 -59.13 -2.54 30.55
N PRO A 100 -59.41 -1.34 29.98
CA PRO A 100 -58.73 -0.54 28.94
C PRO A 100 -58.54 0.96 29.37
N SER A 101 -57.81 1.76 28.57
CA SER A 101 -58.15 3.17 28.23
C SER A 101 -57.25 3.73 27.09
N PRO A 102 -57.68 4.74 26.30
CA PRO A 102 -57.15 4.96 24.95
C PRO A 102 -56.39 6.28 24.72
N MET A 103 -55.82 6.41 23.51
CA MET A 103 -55.51 7.71 22.89
C MET A 103 -56.80 8.37 22.36
N ASP A 104 -56.79 9.70 22.18
CA ASP A 104 -57.11 10.37 20.91
C ASP A 104 -56.78 11.87 21.01
N CYS A 105 -55.88 12.39 20.17
CA CYS A 105 -56.13 13.05 18.88
C CYS A 105 -56.63 14.50 18.98
N TRP A 106 -56.10 15.41 18.15
CA TRP A 106 -56.81 16.63 17.69
C TRP A 106 -56.17 17.22 16.41
N CYS A 107 -57.01 17.71 15.49
CA CYS A 107 -56.65 18.33 14.20
C CYS A 107 -57.92 18.95 13.55
N PRO A 108 -57.81 19.70 12.44
CA PRO A 108 -57.62 21.16 12.34
C PRO A 108 -58.95 21.94 12.46
N PRO A 109 -59.07 23.21 11.99
CA PRO A 109 -59.87 23.39 10.76
C PRO A 109 -59.59 24.62 9.84
N SER A 110 -60.01 24.46 8.58
CA SER A 110 -60.70 25.46 7.71
C SER A 110 -59.97 26.65 7.04
N MET A 111 -60.51 27.01 5.86
CA MET A 111 -60.16 28.11 4.95
C MET A 111 -61.24 29.22 5.03
N PRO A 112 -60.97 30.46 4.57
CA PRO A 112 -61.68 30.96 3.37
C PRO A 112 -60.78 31.81 2.44
N ALA A 113 -61.36 32.51 1.43
CA ALA A 113 -60.63 32.99 0.24
C ALA A 113 -61.03 34.36 -0.33
N ARG A 114 -60.20 34.85 -1.28
CA ARG A 114 -60.34 35.99 -2.24
C ARG A 114 -60.15 37.44 -1.73
N LEU A 115 -59.18 38.18 -2.31
CA LEU A 115 -59.42 39.15 -3.41
C LEU A 115 -58.15 39.91 -3.91
N LEU A 116 -58.12 40.17 -5.23
CA LEU A 116 -57.48 41.29 -5.97
C LEU A 116 -55.94 41.47 -6.12
N ARG A 117 -55.54 41.59 -7.41
CA ARG A 117 -54.46 42.46 -8.00
C ARG A 117 -52.98 42.08 -7.71
N HIS A 118 -52.01 42.30 -8.61
CA HIS A 118 -52.00 42.84 -9.99
C HIS A 118 -50.96 42.11 -10.86
N TRP A 119 -51.18 42.07 -12.19
CA TRP A 119 -50.20 41.66 -13.23
C TRP A 119 -49.77 42.93 -13.99
N PRO A 120 -48.52 43.02 -14.50
CA PRO A 120 -48.25 42.61 -15.89
C PRO A 120 -46.87 41.92 -16.07
N GLY A 121 -46.52 41.28 -17.19
CA GLY A 121 -47.33 41.01 -18.38
C GLY A 121 -46.77 41.68 -19.66
N LEU A 122 -46.49 40.86 -20.67
CA LEU A 122 -46.12 41.21 -22.06
C LEU A 122 -44.68 41.76 -22.31
N SER A 123 -44.10 41.68 -23.52
CA SER A 123 -44.11 40.60 -24.55
C SER A 123 -43.16 40.92 -25.73
N ARG A 124 -42.93 39.90 -26.58
CA ARG A 124 -42.66 39.98 -28.04
C ARG A 124 -41.27 40.44 -28.55
N THR A 125 -40.73 39.58 -29.43
CA THR A 125 -39.85 39.92 -30.54
C THR A 125 -40.63 40.60 -31.68
N PRO A 126 -39.92 41.26 -32.63
CA PRO A 126 -40.06 40.86 -34.03
C PRO A 126 -38.70 40.70 -34.74
N SER A 127 -38.70 40.59 -36.07
CA SER A 127 -37.58 40.06 -36.86
C SER A 127 -37.27 40.83 -38.17
N CYS A 128 -36.08 40.52 -38.73
CA CYS A 128 -35.70 40.55 -40.16
C CYS A 128 -35.10 41.81 -40.83
N ALA A 129 -34.21 41.48 -41.79
CA ALA A 129 -33.83 42.18 -43.03
C ALA A 129 -32.67 43.22 -43.03
N GLY A 130 -31.90 43.19 -44.14
CA GLY A 130 -30.78 44.09 -44.45
C GLY A 130 -29.39 43.60 -44.00
N GLY A 131 -28.40 43.29 -44.84
CA GLY A 131 -28.44 43.04 -46.29
C GLY A 131 -27.50 43.92 -47.13
N LEU A 132 -26.24 43.52 -47.34
CA LEU A 132 -25.34 44.12 -48.35
C LEU A 132 -24.28 43.12 -48.84
N ARG A 133 -23.80 43.29 -50.09
CA ARG A 133 -22.90 42.36 -50.81
C ARG A 133 -21.55 43.03 -51.14
N ARG A 134 -20.45 42.26 -51.17
CA ARG A 134 -19.40 42.25 -52.23
C ARG A 134 -18.34 41.15 -51.97
N LEU A 135 -17.45 40.78 -52.91
CA LEU A 135 -17.74 40.05 -54.17
C LEU A 135 -16.47 39.34 -54.74
N ARG A 136 -16.44 37.99 -54.77
CA ARG A 136 -15.46 37.14 -55.52
C ARG A 136 -13.97 37.29 -55.07
N LEU A 137 -13.02 36.41 -55.43
CA LEU A 137 -13.02 35.24 -56.33
C LEU A 137 -12.88 33.88 -55.61
N ARG A 138 -13.18 32.80 -56.34
CA ARG A 138 -12.73 31.43 -56.06
C ARG A 138 -11.53 31.09 -56.94
N VAL A 139 -10.64 30.24 -56.44
CA VAL A 139 -10.00 29.18 -57.24
C VAL A 139 -10.27 27.86 -56.50
N CYS A 140 -10.67 26.81 -57.22
CA CYS A 140 -11.01 25.52 -56.63
C CYS A 140 -9.84 24.53 -56.77
N VAL A 141 -9.48 23.84 -55.69
CA VAL A 141 -8.88 22.51 -55.74
C VAL A 141 -9.70 21.61 -54.81
N ASN A 142 -9.90 20.36 -55.21
CA ASN A 142 -10.96 19.50 -54.65
C ASN A 142 -10.58 18.93 -53.27
N SER A 143 -11.55 18.82 -52.37
CA SER A 143 -11.34 18.34 -50.99
C SER A 143 -12.43 17.37 -50.55
N SER A 144 -12.05 16.15 -50.15
CA SER A 144 -12.96 15.14 -49.62
C SER A 144 -12.56 14.64 -48.22
N ALA A 145 -13.55 14.67 -47.31
CA ALA A 145 -13.64 13.84 -46.10
C ALA A 145 -12.56 13.92 -45.01
N TRP A 146 -12.27 15.11 -44.47
CA TRP A 146 -11.73 15.27 -43.09
C TRP A 146 -12.33 16.50 -42.37
N THR A 147 -13.56 16.40 -41.84
CA THR A 147 -14.06 17.32 -40.78
C THR A 147 -15.30 16.75 -40.06
N ALA A 148 -15.05 15.99 -39.00
CA ALA A 148 -16.01 15.65 -37.94
C ALA A 148 -15.23 15.45 -36.63
N TRP A 149 -15.92 15.24 -35.51
CA TRP A 149 -15.33 15.00 -34.18
C TRP A 149 -14.53 16.16 -33.55
N TRP A 150 -15.22 17.23 -33.12
CA TRP A 150 -14.77 18.13 -32.04
C TRP A 150 -16.02 18.65 -31.28
N PRO A 151 -16.23 18.34 -29.99
CA PRO A 151 -17.34 18.92 -29.22
C PRO A 151 -17.09 20.39 -28.90
N ARG A 152 -18.11 21.25 -29.07
CA ARG A 152 -18.05 22.66 -28.66
C ARG A 152 -18.01 22.75 -27.13
N MET A 153 -16.90 23.23 -26.56
CA MET A 153 -16.94 23.86 -25.23
C MET A 153 -17.48 25.28 -25.38
N VAL A 154 -18.60 25.57 -24.72
CA VAL A 154 -19.06 26.94 -24.48
C VAL A 154 -18.49 27.37 -23.13
N VAL A 155 -17.71 28.45 -23.13
CA VAL A 155 -17.18 29.07 -21.92
C VAL A 155 -17.73 30.48 -21.85
N CYS A 156 -18.53 30.78 -20.84
CA CYS A 156 -18.89 32.15 -20.51
C CYS A 156 -17.69 32.85 -19.86
N MET A 157 -17.26 33.98 -20.44
CA MET A 157 -16.35 34.91 -19.77
C MET A 157 -17.16 36.03 -19.12
N PRO A 158 -16.93 36.37 -17.85
CA PRO A 158 -17.22 37.70 -17.34
C PRO A 158 -16.12 38.67 -17.83
N GLU A 159 -16.51 39.87 -18.25
CA GLU A 159 -15.56 40.92 -18.61
C GLU A 159 -14.91 41.52 -17.35
N ALA A 160 -13.60 41.79 -17.43
CA ALA A 160 -12.86 42.53 -16.40
C ALA A 160 -12.16 43.73 -17.04
N SER A 161 -12.46 44.93 -16.56
CA SER A 161 -12.10 46.19 -17.21
C SER A 161 -10.61 46.56 -17.04
N LEU A 162 -10.01 47.09 -18.12
CA LEU A 162 -8.65 47.60 -18.13
C LEU A 162 -8.55 48.96 -17.42
N GLY A 163 -8.20 48.96 -16.12
CA GLY A 163 -7.83 50.15 -15.38
C GLY A 163 -6.33 50.48 -15.51
N ARG A 164 -5.99 51.59 -16.17
CA ARG A 164 -4.62 52.15 -16.11
C ARG A 164 -4.50 53.13 -14.94
N GLY A 165 -3.55 52.89 -14.04
CA GLY A 165 -3.12 53.82 -12.99
C GLY A 165 -1.66 53.57 -12.65
N GLY A 166 -0.90 54.63 -12.37
CA GLY A 166 0.53 54.51 -12.09
C GLY A 166 1.07 55.72 -11.33
N ARG A 167 2.35 55.61 -10.91
CA ARG A 167 3.03 56.39 -9.85
C ARG A 167 2.60 55.96 -8.42
N ALA A 168 3.41 56.14 -7.38
CA ALA A 168 4.87 56.16 -7.23
C ALA A 168 5.23 56.23 -5.72
N TRP A 169 6.53 56.07 -5.41
CA TRP A 169 7.24 56.61 -4.24
C TRP A 169 7.12 55.97 -2.83
N LEU A 170 8.22 56.23 -2.11
CA LEU A 170 8.40 56.38 -0.64
C LEU A 170 8.46 55.15 0.27
N THR A 171 9.71 54.76 0.51
CA THR A 171 10.21 54.29 1.81
C THR A 171 9.78 55.20 2.98
N SER A 172 9.34 54.61 4.09
CA SER A 172 9.46 55.22 5.42
C SER A 172 9.43 54.16 6.53
N ARG A 173 10.09 54.45 7.66
CA ARG A 173 9.84 53.76 8.94
C ARG A 173 8.59 54.36 9.58
N PRO A 174 8.04 53.71 10.61
CA PRO A 174 8.09 54.39 11.92
C PRO A 174 8.74 53.53 13.00
N ALA A 175 9.06 54.17 14.13
CA ALA A 175 9.50 53.53 15.35
C ALA A 175 8.79 54.21 16.54
N GLY A 176 8.55 53.44 17.60
CA GLY A 176 8.22 53.96 18.92
C GLY A 176 6.76 54.34 19.17
N LEU A 177 6.15 53.64 20.13
CA LEU A 177 5.43 54.32 21.20
C LEU A 177 5.94 53.76 22.53
N VAL A 178 6.05 54.60 23.54
CA VAL A 178 6.61 54.26 24.86
C VAL A 178 5.55 54.54 25.92
N CYS A 179 5.45 53.65 26.92
CA CYS A 179 4.88 53.95 28.22
C CYS A 179 5.82 53.38 29.30
N SER A 180 6.01 54.11 30.38
CA SER A 180 7.07 53.89 31.38
C SER A 180 6.49 53.51 32.76
N GLY A 181 7.31 52.82 33.56
CA GLY A 181 6.97 52.38 34.92
C GLY A 181 8.21 51.80 35.61
N ASP A 182 9.03 52.66 36.20
CA ASP A 182 10.32 52.31 36.81
C ASP A 182 10.20 51.67 38.20
N THR A 183 11.04 50.66 38.51
CA THR A 183 11.86 50.68 39.75
C THR A 183 13.05 49.69 39.72
N LYS A 184 14.26 50.23 39.50
CA LYS A 184 15.51 50.15 40.32
C LYS A 184 15.78 48.89 41.18
N LEU A 185 17.01 48.37 41.36
CA LEU A 185 18.38 48.84 41.06
C LEU A 185 19.39 47.66 41.23
N GLY A 186 20.54 47.56 40.51
CA GLY A 186 21.39 46.35 40.66
C GLY A 186 22.80 46.21 40.03
N LYS A 187 23.58 47.28 39.77
CA LYS A 187 25.06 47.33 39.50
C LYS A 187 25.78 46.22 38.64
N ASN A 188 26.34 46.68 37.51
CA ASN A 188 27.40 46.06 36.66
C ASN A 188 28.81 46.05 37.35
N PRO A 189 29.91 45.39 36.84
CA PRO A 189 30.40 45.43 35.43
C PRO A 189 31.09 44.10 34.91
N PRO A 190 32.14 44.05 34.05
CA PRO A 190 32.13 43.18 32.85
C PRO A 190 33.27 42.13 32.78
N LEU A 191 33.58 41.60 31.57
CA LEU A 191 34.49 40.50 31.16
C LEU A 191 33.71 39.23 30.76
N SER A 192 34.12 38.36 29.84
CA SER A 192 35.11 38.39 28.74
C SER A 192 34.85 37.18 27.82
N ALA A 193 35.34 37.15 26.57
CA ALA A 193 35.14 35.98 25.70
C ALA A 193 36.10 34.81 26.03
N SER A 194 35.55 33.60 26.19
CA SER A 194 36.29 32.33 26.27
C SER A 194 35.36 31.15 25.96
N ASP A 195 35.87 30.10 25.33
CA ASP A 195 35.09 28.94 24.85
C ASP A 195 34.38 28.15 25.96
N GLY A 196 33.19 27.62 25.62
CA GLY A 196 32.42 26.68 26.43
C GLY A 196 31.65 25.70 25.53
N PRO A 197 31.49 24.42 25.92
CA PRO A 197 31.07 23.38 24.98
C PRO A 197 29.57 23.45 24.65
N VAL A 198 29.25 23.19 23.38
CA VAL A 198 27.88 22.90 22.93
C VAL A 198 27.37 21.69 23.69
N ARG A 199 26.35 21.87 24.55
CA ARG A 199 25.70 20.78 25.28
C ARG A 199 25.03 19.83 24.27
N ARG A 200 25.61 18.66 24.07
CA ARG A 200 24.89 17.50 23.51
C ARG A 200 23.81 17.11 24.52
N PHE A 201 22.55 17.19 24.11
CA PHE A 201 21.47 16.54 24.86
C PHE A 201 21.63 15.01 24.72
N PRO A 202 21.55 14.23 25.82
CA PRO A 202 21.49 12.79 25.75
C PRO A 202 20.15 12.36 25.15
N LEU A 203 20.16 11.34 24.29
CA LEU A 203 19.04 10.97 23.41
C LEU A 203 18.07 9.95 24.05
N ASN A 204 18.16 9.73 25.38
CA ASN A 204 17.64 8.51 26.03
C ASN A 204 16.43 8.72 26.95
N ASP A 205 16.15 9.93 27.45
CA ASP A 205 15.22 10.12 28.58
C ASP A 205 13.74 10.41 28.17
N TRP A 206 13.37 10.18 26.91
CA TRP A 206 12.03 10.47 26.36
C TRP A 206 11.14 9.24 26.08
N LEU A 207 11.57 8.03 26.46
CA LEU A 207 10.90 6.77 26.07
C LEU A 207 9.81 6.26 27.05
N ASN A 208 9.47 6.99 28.11
CA ASN A 208 8.56 6.51 29.17
C ASN A 208 7.25 7.32 29.27
N GLN A 209 6.26 7.08 28.38
CA GLN A 209 4.81 7.12 28.67
C GLN A 209 3.93 6.90 27.41
N VAL A 210 2.95 5.97 27.51
CA VAL A 210 1.85 5.68 26.54
C VAL A 210 2.32 5.16 25.17
N GLN A 211 1.87 4.03 24.61
CA GLN A 211 0.80 3.03 24.85
C GLN A 211 0.84 2.03 23.64
N PRO A 212 -0.13 1.12 23.34
CA PRO A 212 0.17 -0.11 22.56
C PRO A 212 -0.59 -0.41 21.23
N MET A 213 0.03 -1.24 20.35
CA MET A 213 -0.53 -2.04 19.20
C MET A 213 0.11 -3.48 19.13
N CYS A 214 0.14 -4.22 18.01
CA CYS A 214 0.69 -5.60 17.93
C CYS A 214 1.94 -5.84 17.03
N GLY A 215 2.80 -6.78 17.42
CA GLY A 215 3.98 -7.23 16.66
C GLY A 215 4.43 -8.67 16.97
N ILE A 216 4.94 -9.39 15.96
CA ILE A 216 5.38 -10.79 16.05
C ILE A 216 6.82 -10.97 15.57
N THR A 217 7.58 -11.87 16.19
CA THR A 217 8.92 -12.26 15.75
C THR A 217 9.23 -13.70 16.15
N GLY A 218 10.25 -14.31 15.55
CA GLY A 218 10.74 -15.61 16.01
C GLY A 218 11.74 -16.29 15.08
N LEU A 219 12.09 -17.52 15.48
CA LEU A 219 13.01 -18.39 14.77
C LEU A 219 12.60 -19.86 14.88
N PHE A 220 12.71 -20.60 13.77
CA PHE A 220 12.43 -22.03 13.66
C PHE A 220 13.65 -22.76 13.05
N ASP A 221 14.16 -23.80 13.71
CA ASP A 221 15.32 -24.55 13.23
C ASP A 221 14.90 -25.53 12.12
N THR A 222 15.22 -25.20 10.87
CA THR A 222 14.82 -26.02 9.72
C THR A 222 15.53 -27.38 9.65
N ARG A 223 16.62 -27.59 10.42
CA ARG A 223 17.50 -28.76 10.32
C ARG A 223 17.36 -29.73 11.50
N GLY A 224 17.07 -29.22 12.69
CA GLY A 224 16.97 -30.00 13.92
C GLY A 224 16.16 -29.27 14.99
N GLN A 225 16.32 -29.66 16.25
CA GLN A 225 15.59 -29.07 17.37
C GLN A 225 16.53 -28.34 18.33
N ARG A 226 17.44 -27.50 17.79
CA ARG A 226 18.30 -26.64 18.62
C ARG A 226 17.45 -25.70 19.48
N LEU A 227 17.88 -25.46 20.72
CA LEU A 227 17.20 -24.51 21.60
C LEU A 227 17.54 -23.06 21.18
N PRO A 228 16.54 -22.18 20.96
CA PRO A 228 16.77 -20.76 20.72
C PRO A 228 17.53 -20.05 21.87
N GLU A 229 18.44 -19.16 21.52
CA GLU A 229 19.12 -18.29 22.49
C GLU A 229 18.16 -17.20 22.98
N ARG A 230 17.79 -17.24 24.28
CA ARG A 230 16.78 -16.33 24.87
C ARG A 230 17.12 -14.86 24.67
N GLU A 231 18.37 -14.44 24.88
CA GLU A 231 18.79 -13.06 24.67
C GLU A 231 18.65 -12.60 23.21
N ARG A 232 18.86 -13.51 22.26
CA ARG A 232 18.75 -13.18 20.83
C ARG A 232 17.29 -12.95 20.44
N LEU A 233 16.41 -13.87 20.84
CA LEU A 233 14.97 -13.73 20.65
C LEU A 233 14.44 -12.47 21.39
N HIS A 234 14.97 -12.17 22.58
CA HIS A 234 14.66 -10.94 23.31
C HIS A 234 15.05 -9.68 22.52
N ARG A 235 16.27 -9.59 21.97
CA ARG A 235 16.69 -8.46 21.12
C ARG A 235 15.80 -8.31 19.88
N MET A 236 15.42 -9.43 19.25
CA MET A 236 14.48 -9.42 18.12
C MET A 236 13.12 -8.86 18.55
N ASN A 237 12.61 -9.24 19.73
CA ASN A 237 11.30 -8.79 20.21
C ASN A 237 11.30 -7.36 20.75
N GLU A 238 12.37 -6.88 21.39
CA GLU A 238 12.53 -5.47 21.79
C GLU A 238 12.72 -4.53 20.60
N SER A 239 13.31 -5.00 19.49
CA SER A 239 13.50 -4.15 18.30
C SER A 239 12.18 -3.60 17.75
N GLN A 240 11.06 -4.27 18.04
CA GLN A 240 9.70 -3.88 17.66
C GLN A 240 8.85 -3.48 18.89
N HIS A 241 9.47 -3.04 19.99
CA HIS A 241 8.77 -2.66 21.22
C HIS A 241 7.70 -1.58 20.96
N HIS A 242 8.00 -0.56 20.16
CA HIS A 242 7.05 0.49 19.75
C HIS A 242 5.78 -0.06 19.11
N ARG A 243 5.83 -1.27 18.53
CA ARG A 243 4.64 -1.92 17.99
C ARG A 243 3.67 -2.34 19.07
N GLY A 244 4.11 -2.83 20.23
CA GLY A 244 3.24 -3.42 21.26
C GLY A 244 3.80 -3.47 22.69
N PRO A 245 3.74 -2.33 23.41
CA PRO A 245 4.12 -2.17 24.82
C PRO A 245 3.04 -2.46 25.90
N ASP A 246 1.95 -3.21 25.65
CA ASP A 246 1.10 -3.71 26.77
C ASP A 246 1.84 -4.84 27.50
N GLU A 247 2.10 -5.90 26.74
CA GLU A 247 2.69 -7.16 27.20
C GLU A 247 3.75 -7.59 26.17
N GLY A 248 4.79 -8.26 26.65
CA GLY A 248 5.79 -8.88 25.77
C GLY A 248 6.32 -10.17 26.38
N ASP A 249 6.07 -11.30 25.72
CA ASP A 249 6.49 -12.62 26.18
C ASP A 249 7.36 -13.35 25.13
N LEU A 250 8.15 -14.31 25.62
CA LEU A 250 9.11 -15.11 24.87
C LEU A 250 8.89 -16.60 25.16
N HIS A 251 8.17 -17.28 24.26
CA HIS A 251 8.05 -18.74 24.28
C HIS A 251 9.25 -19.39 23.59
N ILE A 252 9.89 -20.35 24.26
CA ILE A 252 11.11 -21.02 23.79
C ILE A 252 11.01 -22.52 24.05
N GLU A 253 11.12 -23.32 22.99
CA GLU A 253 11.18 -24.79 23.07
C GLU A 253 12.22 -25.35 22.07
N PRO A 254 12.62 -26.63 22.16
CA PRO A 254 13.55 -27.22 21.21
C PRO A 254 13.06 -27.08 19.76
N GLY A 255 13.81 -26.32 18.95
CA GLY A 255 13.54 -26.13 17.53
C GLY A 255 12.61 -24.97 17.14
N VAL A 256 12.01 -24.23 18.09
CA VAL A 256 11.27 -22.98 17.79
C VAL A 256 11.29 -21.99 18.96
N GLY A 257 11.38 -20.69 18.64
CA GLY A 257 11.20 -19.60 19.58
C GLY A 257 10.29 -18.52 19.01
N PHE A 258 9.31 -18.08 19.79
CA PHE A 258 8.37 -17.01 19.46
C PHE A 258 8.54 -15.82 20.41
N GLY A 259 8.58 -14.61 19.87
CA GLY A 259 8.44 -13.37 20.61
C GLY A 259 7.19 -12.63 20.17
N HIS A 260 6.40 -12.16 21.14
CA HIS A 260 5.20 -11.35 20.89
C HIS A 260 5.30 -9.97 21.55
N ARG A 261 4.70 -8.97 20.92
CA ARG A 261 4.43 -7.63 21.45
C ARG A 261 2.95 -7.37 21.29
N ARG A 262 2.24 -7.13 22.39
CA ARG A 262 0.78 -7.11 22.41
C ARG A 262 0.22 -5.68 22.46
N LEU A 263 -0.97 -5.57 21.85
CA LEU A 263 -2.05 -4.69 22.28
C LEU A 263 -3.27 -5.54 22.55
N SER A 264 -3.93 -5.17 23.63
CA SER A 264 -5.16 -5.75 24.09
C SER A 264 -6.34 -5.03 23.42
N VAL A 265 -6.67 -5.39 22.16
CA VAL A 265 -7.86 -4.83 21.45
C VAL A 265 -9.13 -5.61 21.76
N ILE A 266 -9.02 -6.94 21.79
CA ILE A 266 -10.09 -7.92 22.01
C ILE A 266 -9.55 -8.95 22.99
N ASP A 267 -10.42 -9.43 23.90
CA ASP A 267 -10.09 -10.36 24.97
C ASP A 267 -8.87 -9.90 25.78
N ILE A 268 -8.96 -8.69 26.35
CA ILE A 268 -7.86 -8.08 27.10
C ILE A 268 -7.30 -9.05 28.15
N ALA A 269 -8.20 -9.77 28.83
CA ALA A 269 -7.88 -10.68 29.92
C ALA A 269 -7.17 -11.99 29.52
N THR A 270 -7.54 -12.65 28.41
CA THR A 270 -7.05 -14.01 28.08
C THR A 270 -6.41 -14.18 26.70
N GLY A 271 -6.34 -13.12 25.90
CA GLY A 271 -5.69 -13.11 24.58
C GLY A 271 -4.15 -13.01 24.58
N GLN A 272 -3.46 -13.44 25.66
CA GLN A 272 -1.99 -13.52 25.69
C GLN A 272 -1.46 -14.49 24.63
N GLN A 273 -0.29 -14.21 24.06
CA GLN A 273 0.30 -15.01 22.99
C GLN A 273 1.72 -15.50 23.31
N PRO A 274 2.11 -16.75 22.94
CA PRO A 274 1.40 -17.63 22.00
C PRO A 274 0.14 -18.29 22.57
N ILE A 275 -0.93 -18.37 21.77
CA ILE A 275 -2.10 -19.19 22.09
C ILE A 275 -1.82 -20.65 21.71
N PHE A 276 -2.26 -21.57 22.57
CA PHE A 276 -2.10 -23.01 22.41
C PHE A 276 -3.46 -23.72 22.31
N ASN A 277 -3.50 -24.86 21.62
CA ASN A 277 -4.62 -25.81 21.73
C ASN A 277 -4.59 -26.59 23.07
N ASP A 278 -5.57 -27.46 23.32
CA ASP A 278 -5.79 -28.11 24.62
C ASP A 278 -4.60 -28.93 25.15
N ASP A 279 -3.88 -29.63 24.27
CA ASP A 279 -2.69 -30.43 24.61
C ASP A 279 -1.36 -29.69 24.36
N LYS A 280 -1.45 -28.41 23.97
CA LYS A 280 -0.35 -27.54 23.55
C LYS A 280 0.49 -28.07 22.37
N SER A 281 0.00 -29.04 21.59
CA SER A 281 0.72 -29.52 20.40
C SER A 281 0.65 -28.57 19.21
N VAL A 282 -0.27 -27.61 19.21
CA VAL A 282 -0.34 -26.48 18.27
C VAL A 282 -0.15 -25.18 19.03
N ALA A 283 0.69 -24.28 18.51
CA ALA A 283 0.98 -22.96 19.09
C ALA A 283 0.95 -21.86 18.01
N LEU A 284 0.29 -20.74 18.28
CA LEU A 284 0.06 -19.62 17.37
C LEU A 284 0.65 -18.31 17.91
N VAL A 285 1.32 -17.54 17.04
CA VAL A 285 1.54 -16.10 17.22
C VAL A 285 1.00 -15.31 16.02
N PHE A 286 0.37 -14.18 16.31
CA PHE A 286 -0.52 -13.44 15.41
C PHE A 286 -0.43 -11.92 15.67
N ASN A 287 -0.33 -11.16 14.58
CA ASN A 287 -0.55 -9.71 14.53
C ASN A 287 -1.63 -9.47 13.46
N GLY A 288 -2.81 -9.05 13.89
CA GLY A 288 -3.98 -8.98 13.02
C GLY A 288 -5.29 -8.84 13.78
N GLU A 289 -6.37 -8.97 13.03
CA GLU A 289 -7.76 -9.03 13.46
C GLU A 289 -8.53 -9.93 12.46
N VAL A 290 -9.12 -11.03 12.92
CA VAL A 290 -10.02 -11.89 12.13
C VAL A 290 -11.46 -11.51 12.43
N TYR A 291 -11.98 -10.49 11.74
CA TYR A 291 -13.28 -9.88 12.05
C TYR A 291 -14.47 -10.86 12.08
N ASN A 292 -14.44 -11.96 11.32
CA ASN A 292 -15.47 -13.00 11.33
C ASN A 292 -15.28 -14.09 12.41
N TYR A 293 -14.39 -13.92 13.39
CA TYR A 293 -14.06 -14.97 14.36
C TYR A 293 -15.26 -15.57 15.10
N LEU A 294 -16.31 -14.78 15.41
CA LEU A 294 -17.51 -15.30 16.07
C LEU A 294 -18.26 -16.32 15.19
N GLU A 295 -18.40 -16.02 13.90
CA GLU A 295 -19.03 -16.91 12.91
C GLU A 295 -18.20 -18.20 12.77
N LEU A 296 -16.88 -18.05 12.73
CA LEU A 296 -15.91 -19.15 12.66
C LEU A 296 -15.90 -20.02 13.93
N MET A 297 -16.04 -19.40 15.10
CA MET A 297 -16.19 -20.11 16.38
C MET A 297 -17.49 -20.92 16.42
N ASP A 298 -18.60 -20.38 15.90
CA ASP A 298 -19.88 -21.09 15.90
C ASP A 298 -19.91 -22.24 14.88
N GLU A 299 -19.29 -22.07 13.70
CA GLU A 299 -19.00 -23.17 12.75
C GLU A 299 -18.19 -24.28 13.42
N LEU A 300 -17.07 -23.94 14.07
CA LEU A 300 -16.18 -24.91 14.73
C LEU A 300 -16.79 -25.54 15.99
N ARG A 301 -17.65 -24.83 16.74
CA ARG A 301 -18.49 -25.42 17.81
C ARG A 301 -19.44 -26.47 17.24
N GLY A 302 -20.03 -26.22 16.06
CA GLY A 302 -20.82 -27.21 15.31
C GLY A 302 -20.04 -28.48 14.93
N HIS A 303 -18.72 -28.35 14.73
CA HIS A 303 -17.79 -29.47 14.52
C HIS A 303 -17.22 -30.08 15.81
N GLY A 304 -17.66 -29.61 16.99
CA GLY A 304 -17.27 -30.16 18.30
C GLY A 304 -16.03 -29.55 18.94
N TYR A 305 -15.46 -28.47 18.39
CA TYR A 305 -14.35 -27.77 19.01
C TYR A 305 -14.81 -26.93 20.22
N VAL A 306 -14.08 -27.07 21.33
CA VAL A 306 -14.31 -26.30 22.56
C VAL A 306 -13.38 -25.09 22.58
N PHE A 307 -13.93 -23.92 22.90
CA PHE A 307 -13.18 -22.66 23.02
C PHE A 307 -13.00 -22.28 24.49
N ARG A 308 -11.80 -21.82 24.86
CA ARG A 308 -11.45 -21.39 26.22
C ARG A 308 -11.42 -19.88 26.38
N THR A 309 -11.04 -19.19 25.32
CA THR A 309 -10.99 -17.72 25.19
C THR A 309 -12.19 -17.21 24.39
N LYS A 310 -12.30 -15.88 24.27
CA LYS A 310 -13.13 -15.17 23.29
C LYS A 310 -12.28 -14.50 22.19
N SER A 311 -10.97 -14.74 22.18
CA SER A 311 -10.03 -14.20 21.21
C SER A 311 -10.23 -14.82 19.82
N ASP A 312 -10.08 -13.98 18.80
CA ASP A 312 -10.03 -14.38 17.39
C ASP A 312 -8.86 -15.34 17.08
N SER A 313 -7.80 -15.25 17.88
CA SER A 313 -6.59 -16.03 17.74
C SER A 313 -6.81 -17.51 18.09
N GLU A 314 -7.69 -17.85 19.04
CA GLU A 314 -8.06 -19.27 19.25
C GLU A 314 -8.88 -19.81 18.07
N ALA A 315 -9.69 -18.98 17.40
CA ALA A 315 -10.40 -19.39 16.19
C ALA A 315 -9.44 -19.78 15.05
N ILE A 316 -8.28 -19.12 14.92
CA ILE A 316 -7.21 -19.52 13.98
C ILE A 316 -6.61 -20.88 14.38
N VAL A 317 -6.35 -21.13 15.67
CA VAL A 317 -5.83 -22.42 16.15
C VAL A 317 -6.80 -23.57 15.81
N ARG A 318 -8.09 -23.40 16.12
CA ARG A 318 -9.12 -24.43 15.83
C ARG A 318 -9.34 -24.60 14.33
N ALA A 319 -9.27 -23.51 13.55
CA ALA A 319 -9.32 -23.57 12.08
C ALA A 319 -8.14 -24.37 11.48
N TRP A 320 -6.93 -24.29 12.05
CA TRP A 320 -5.80 -25.15 11.66
C TRP A 320 -5.99 -26.62 12.09
N GLU A 321 -6.54 -26.87 13.29
CA GLU A 321 -6.88 -28.23 13.71
C GLU A 321 -7.93 -28.89 12.80
N HIS A 322 -8.83 -28.10 12.20
CA HIS A 322 -9.89 -28.60 11.31
C HIS A 322 -9.50 -28.67 9.83
N TRP A 323 -9.08 -27.55 9.23
CA TRP A 323 -8.78 -27.42 7.79
C TRP A 323 -7.29 -27.46 7.45
N GLY A 324 -6.40 -27.45 8.45
CA GLY A 324 -4.95 -27.38 8.22
C GLY A 324 -4.55 -26.13 7.45
N GLU A 325 -3.78 -26.30 6.39
CA GLU A 325 -3.23 -25.18 5.58
C GLU A 325 -4.31 -24.34 4.88
N ASP A 326 -5.52 -24.88 4.70
CA ASP A 326 -6.60 -24.22 3.98
C ASP A 326 -7.50 -23.38 4.89
N CYS A 327 -7.21 -23.34 6.20
CA CYS A 327 -7.86 -22.45 7.18
C CYS A 327 -7.90 -20.97 6.72
N VAL A 328 -6.87 -20.51 6.00
CA VAL A 328 -6.74 -19.14 5.48
C VAL A 328 -7.90 -18.70 4.57
N HIS A 329 -8.60 -19.65 3.94
CA HIS A 329 -9.76 -19.36 3.11
C HIS A 329 -10.95 -18.88 3.96
N HIS A 330 -11.11 -19.41 5.18
CA HIS A 330 -12.19 -19.10 6.12
C HIS A 330 -11.97 -17.79 6.90
N LEU A 331 -10.73 -17.26 6.94
CA LEU A 331 -10.39 -16.03 7.67
C LEU A 331 -10.77 -14.77 6.86
N ARG A 332 -11.63 -13.90 7.41
CA ARG A 332 -11.93 -12.56 6.90
C ARG A 332 -11.34 -11.52 7.86
N GLY A 333 -10.14 -11.05 7.54
CA GLY A 333 -9.36 -10.20 8.42
C GLY A 333 -8.15 -9.56 7.77
N MET A 334 -7.42 -8.76 8.55
CA MET A 334 -6.05 -8.33 8.28
C MET A 334 -5.13 -9.12 9.20
N PHE A 335 -4.04 -9.72 8.72
CA PHE A 335 -3.26 -10.65 9.54
C PHE A 335 -1.88 -10.99 8.98
N ALA A 336 -0.95 -11.19 9.90
CA ALA A 336 0.26 -11.98 9.73
C ALA A 336 0.34 -12.96 10.91
N PHE A 337 0.54 -14.25 10.63
CA PHE A 337 0.65 -15.25 11.69
C PHE A 337 1.58 -16.42 11.36
N MET A 338 2.03 -17.08 12.43
CA MET A 338 2.81 -18.30 12.40
C MET A 338 2.21 -19.33 13.37
N ILE A 339 2.02 -20.56 12.89
CA ILE A 339 1.59 -21.73 13.67
C ILE A 339 2.75 -22.72 13.72
N HIS A 340 3.17 -23.15 14.91
CA HIS A 340 3.98 -24.35 15.10
C HIS A 340 3.05 -25.54 15.41
N ASP A 341 3.14 -26.60 14.61
CA ASP A 341 2.46 -27.86 14.85
C ASP A 341 3.51 -28.93 15.19
N ARG A 342 3.58 -29.30 16.48
CA ARG A 342 4.54 -30.27 17.00
C ARG A 342 4.28 -31.70 16.51
N ARG A 343 3.04 -32.02 16.12
CA ARG A 343 2.66 -33.36 15.60
C ARG A 343 3.07 -33.53 14.14
N ARG A 344 3.06 -32.43 13.37
CA ARG A 344 3.48 -32.38 11.95
C ARG A 344 4.94 -31.93 11.76
N ASP A 345 5.62 -31.57 12.86
CA ASP A 345 6.96 -30.97 12.95
C ASP A 345 7.21 -29.86 11.90
N CYS A 346 6.31 -28.88 11.91
CA CYS A 346 6.31 -27.81 10.91
C CYS A 346 5.94 -26.44 11.48
N LEU A 347 6.42 -25.41 10.79
CA LEU A 347 5.94 -24.04 10.92
C LEU A 347 5.09 -23.70 9.69
N PHE A 348 3.86 -23.26 9.91
CA PHE A 348 2.99 -22.70 8.87
C PHE A 348 2.88 -21.19 9.06
N MET A 349 3.03 -20.40 7.99
CA MET A 349 2.97 -18.94 8.03
C MET A 349 2.01 -18.41 6.97
N ALA A 350 1.23 -17.37 7.29
CA ALA A 350 0.32 -16.74 6.34
C ALA A 350 0.25 -15.21 6.53
N ARG A 351 -0.01 -14.50 5.43
CA ARG A 351 -0.32 -13.06 5.40
C ARG A 351 -1.68 -12.84 4.74
N ASP A 352 -2.40 -11.81 5.14
CA ASP A 352 -3.72 -11.48 4.60
C ASP A 352 -3.72 -11.15 3.11
N ARG A 353 -4.92 -11.16 2.54
CA ARG A 353 -5.21 -11.10 1.10
C ARG A 353 -4.63 -9.86 0.41
N LEU A 354 -4.69 -8.70 1.06
CA LEU A 354 -4.20 -7.42 0.51
C LEU A 354 -2.87 -6.98 1.11
N GLY A 355 -2.35 -7.74 2.07
CA GLY A 355 -1.08 -7.50 2.74
C GLY A 355 -1.11 -6.29 3.67
N VAL A 356 -2.23 -6.08 4.38
CA VAL A 356 -2.40 -5.00 5.37
C VAL A 356 -1.37 -5.16 6.48
N LYS A 357 -1.34 -6.31 7.16
CA LYS A 357 -0.31 -6.58 8.15
C LYS A 357 0.97 -7.08 7.47
N PRO A 358 2.17 -6.63 7.91
CA PRO A 358 3.44 -6.99 7.29
C PRO A 358 4.03 -8.29 7.86
N LEU A 359 4.70 -9.07 7.00
CA LEU A 359 5.43 -10.29 7.39
C LEU A 359 6.70 -10.46 6.57
N HIS A 360 7.84 -10.40 7.26
CA HIS A 360 9.18 -10.59 6.72
C HIS A 360 9.74 -11.95 7.15
N TYR A 361 10.55 -12.59 6.30
CA TYR A 361 11.24 -13.84 6.63
C TYR A 361 12.61 -13.95 5.95
N ALA A 362 13.53 -14.71 6.56
CA ALA A 362 14.88 -14.99 6.06
C ALA A 362 15.34 -16.38 6.50
N VAL A 363 16.33 -16.97 5.82
CA VAL A 363 16.97 -18.22 6.27
C VAL A 363 18.47 -18.01 6.44
N THR A 364 19.01 -18.39 7.60
CA THR A 364 20.44 -18.25 7.91
C THR A 364 21.26 -19.42 7.35
N GLU A 365 22.57 -19.22 7.20
CA GLU A 365 23.49 -20.26 6.71
C GLU A 365 23.57 -21.48 7.67
N ASP A 366 23.34 -21.28 8.96
CA ASP A 366 23.24 -22.34 9.97
C ASP A 366 21.84 -22.95 10.09
N GLY A 367 20.83 -22.46 9.34
CA GLY A 367 19.55 -23.14 9.14
C GLY A 367 18.37 -22.66 9.98
N TRP A 368 18.44 -21.51 10.63
CA TRP A 368 17.26 -20.88 11.22
C TRP A 368 16.43 -20.19 10.14
N LEU A 369 15.13 -20.49 10.09
CA LEU A 369 14.13 -19.62 9.50
C LEU A 369 13.81 -18.52 10.51
N LEU A 370 14.12 -17.26 10.18
CA LEU A 370 13.74 -16.08 10.94
C LEU A 370 12.45 -15.49 10.36
N PHE A 371 11.59 -14.93 11.21
CA PHE A 371 10.38 -14.22 10.77
C PHE A 371 10.01 -13.06 11.71
N GLY A 372 9.23 -12.09 11.21
CA GLY A 372 8.62 -11.04 12.04
C GLY A 372 7.91 -9.94 11.25
N SER A 373 7.18 -9.06 11.94
CA SER A 373 6.45 -7.94 11.31
C SER A 373 7.38 -6.84 10.76
N GLU A 374 8.53 -6.65 11.38
CA GLU A 374 9.51 -5.64 11.02
C GLU A 374 10.86 -6.25 10.64
N LEU A 375 11.47 -5.71 9.59
CA LEU A 375 12.74 -6.18 9.03
C LEU A 375 13.90 -5.89 10.00
N LYS A 376 13.78 -4.87 10.87
CA LYS A 376 14.70 -4.67 12.01
C LYS A 376 14.73 -5.85 12.99
N SER A 377 13.62 -6.59 13.17
CA SER A 377 13.60 -7.79 14.01
C SER A 377 14.45 -8.93 13.43
N LEU A 378 14.47 -9.08 12.10
CA LEU A 378 15.36 -10.03 11.43
C LEU A 378 16.84 -9.60 11.52
N MET A 379 17.13 -8.30 11.50
CA MET A 379 18.49 -7.79 11.69
C MET A 379 19.00 -8.00 13.13
N ALA A 380 18.13 -7.83 14.13
CA ALA A 380 18.47 -8.02 15.55
C ALA A 380 18.89 -9.46 15.93
N HIS A 381 18.63 -10.45 15.05
CA HIS A 381 19.21 -11.79 15.16
C HIS A 381 20.75 -11.79 15.04
N GLY A 382 21.35 -10.83 14.33
CA GLY A 382 22.80 -10.70 14.08
C GLY A 382 23.38 -11.71 13.08
N GLY A 383 22.80 -12.91 12.96
CA GLY A 383 23.25 -13.95 12.01
C GLY A 383 22.76 -13.80 10.56
N LEU A 384 22.29 -12.62 10.14
CA LEU A 384 21.74 -12.37 8.81
C LEU A 384 22.63 -11.39 8.02
N ARG A 385 22.99 -11.76 6.79
CA ARG A 385 23.93 -11.00 5.95
C ARG A 385 23.26 -9.77 5.36
N GLN A 386 23.72 -8.58 5.74
CA GLN A 386 23.23 -7.27 5.26
C GLN A 386 23.74 -6.93 3.84
N GLU A 387 23.64 -7.87 2.92
CA GLU A 387 23.93 -7.65 1.49
C GLU A 387 22.71 -6.99 0.84
N ILE A 388 22.86 -5.75 0.39
CA ILE A 388 21.81 -5.02 -0.33
C ILE A 388 21.60 -5.65 -1.72
N GLU A 389 20.36 -5.77 -2.16
CA GLU A 389 20.00 -6.26 -3.50
C GLU A 389 19.93 -5.10 -4.52
N PRO A 390 20.79 -5.07 -5.57
CA PRO A 390 20.78 -4.00 -6.57
C PRO A 390 19.42 -3.79 -7.26
N ARG A 391 18.64 -4.86 -7.48
CA ARG A 391 17.30 -4.76 -8.06
C ARG A 391 16.31 -4.06 -7.12
N ALA A 392 16.43 -4.24 -5.81
CA ALA A 392 15.62 -3.52 -4.82
C ALA A 392 15.95 -2.02 -4.81
N VAL A 393 17.23 -1.66 -4.99
CA VAL A 393 17.66 -0.26 -5.14
C VAL A 393 17.09 0.37 -6.41
N GLU A 394 17.11 -0.32 -7.56
CA GLU A 394 16.52 0.22 -8.79
C GLU A 394 14.99 0.30 -8.75
N ALA A 395 14.33 -0.66 -8.11
CA ALA A 395 12.89 -0.62 -7.82
C ALA A 395 12.54 0.56 -6.90
N TYR A 396 13.33 0.80 -5.85
CA TYR A 396 13.14 1.94 -4.94
C TYR A 396 13.23 3.28 -5.69
N PHE A 397 14.26 3.52 -6.51
CA PHE A 397 14.33 4.76 -7.28
C PHE A 397 13.25 4.85 -8.38
N ALA A 398 12.74 3.71 -8.87
CA ALA A 398 11.62 3.70 -9.79
C ALA A 398 10.29 4.05 -9.11
N LEU A 399 9.97 3.47 -7.94
CA LEU A 399 8.62 3.49 -7.36
C LEU A 399 8.49 4.29 -6.05
N GLY A 400 9.58 4.49 -5.31
CA GLY A 400 9.61 5.11 -3.99
C GLY A 400 9.65 4.14 -2.80
N TYR A 401 9.55 2.83 -3.07
CA TYR A 401 9.51 1.75 -2.08
C TYR A 401 10.06 0.46 -2.69
N VAL A 402 10.35 -0.54 -1.85
CA VAL A 402 10.74 -1.89 -2.31
C VAL A 402 9.51 -2.81 -2.35
N PRO A 403 9.05 -3.26 -3.53
CA PRO A 403 7.86 -4.08 -3.66
C PRO A 403 8.08 -5.55 -3.27
N ASP A 404 7.01 -6.19 -2.81
CA ASP A 404 6.92 -7.63 -2.56
C ASP A 404 7.32 -8.48 -3.78
N PRO A 405 7.89 -9.69 -3.58
CA PRO A 405 8.30 -10.30 -2.31
C PRO A 405 9.70 -9.86 -1.85
N GLY A 406 10.28 -8.80 -2.43
CA GLY A 406 11.62 -8.33 -2.11
C GLY A 406 11.71 -7.56 -0.79
N THR A 407 12.94 -7.40 -0.30
CA THR A 407 13.33 -6.34 0.63
C THR A 407 14.62 -5.69 0.10
N ILE A 408 15.07 -4.60 0.71
CA ILE A 408 16.38 -4.01 0.40
C ILE A 408 17.53 -5.00 0.59
N TYR A 409 17.39 -6.01 1.45
CA TYR A 409 18.39 -7.05 1.68
C TYR A 409 18.11 -8.31 0.85
N LYS A 410 19.11 -8.76 0.12
CA LYS A 410 19.09 -9.94 -0.76
C LYS A 410 18.67 -11.25 -0.06
N HIS A 411 18.98 -11.36 1.24
CA HIS A 411 18.77 -12.56 2.05
C HIS A 411 17.47 -12.54 2.87
N ALA A 412 16.68 -11.47 2.79
CA ALA A 412 15.38 -11.33 3.44
C ALA A 412 14.26 -11.06 2.41
N LYS A 413 13.05 -11.54 2.70
CA LYS A 413 11.88 -11.48 1.81
C LYS A 413 10.64 -11.06 2.58
N LYS A 414 9.70 -10.45 1.86
CA LYS A 414 8.31 -10.28 2.31
C LYS A 414 7.52 -11.53 1.91
N LEU A 415 6.66 -12.05 2.80
CA LEU A 415 5.61 -12.96 2.36
C LEU A 415 4.57 -12.12 1.61
N ALA A 416 4.37 -12.38 0.32
CA ALA A 416 3.51 -11.55 -0.52
C ALA A 416 2.03 -11.59 -0.07
N PRO A 417 1.22 -10.55 -0.37
CA PRO A 417 -0.23 -10.54 -0.10
C PRO A 417 -0.92 -11.81 -0.61
N GLY A 418 -1.85 -12.37 0.17
CA GLY A 418 -2.60 -13.57 -0.20
C GLY A 418 -1.76 -14.85 -0.35
N HIS A 419 -0.60 -14.94 0.31
CA HIS A 419 0.25 -16.14 0.30
C HIS A 419 0.38 -16.81 1.68
N ARG A 420 0.59 -18.13 1.63
CA ARG A 420 0.92 -19.02 2.76
C ARG A 420 2.22 -19.78 2.48
N LEU A 421 2.99 -20.11 3.50
CA LEU A 421 4.24 -20.85 3.41
C LEU A 421 4.29 -21.91 4.52
N LEU A 422 4.34 -23.19 4.14
CA LEU A 422 4.60 -24.30 5.05
C LEU A 422 6.08 -24.66 5.03
N VAL A 423 6.66 -24.88 6.21
CA VAL A 423 8.06 -25.27 6.40
C VAL A 423 8.10 -26.49 7.30
N LYS A 424 8.39 -27.66 6.73
CA LYS A 424 8.57 -28.92 7.46
C LYS A 424 10.05 -29.10 7.83
N ARG A 425 10.34 -29.56 9.04
CA ARG A 425 11.72 -29.78 9.49
C ARG A 425 12.41 -30.85 8.63
N GLY A 426 13.71 -30.68 8.39
CA GLY A 426 14.52 -31.56 7.54
C GLY A 426 14.23 -31.47 6.03
N GLN A 427 13.26 -30.67 5.60
CA GLN A 427 12.93 -30.48 4.18
C GLN A 427 13.45 -29.13 3.66
N PRO A 428 13.77 -29.00 2.35
CA PRO A 428 14.08 -27.71 1.75
C PRO A 428 12.93 -26.72 1.93
N LEU A 429 13.26 -25.43 2.11
CA LEU A 429 12.25 -24.38 2.21
C LEU A 429 11.39 -24.34 0.94
N GLY A 430 10.08 -24.53 1.10
CA GLY A 430 9.12 -24.46 0.00
C GLY A 430 9.01 -23.07 -0.62
N THR A 431 8.44 -22.98 -1.81
CA THR A 431 7.98 -21.71 -2.37
C THR A 431 6.67 -21.27 -1.69
N PRO A 432 6.48 -19.97 -1.38
CA PRO A 432 5.19 -19.46 -0.94
C PRO A 432 4.08 -19.79 -1.94
N GLN A 433 2.97 -20.33 -1.44
CA GLN A 433 1.79 -20.69 -2.21
C GLN A 433 0.75 -19.57 -2.10
N ARG A 434 0.22 -19.13 -3.24
CA ARG A 434 -0.83 -18.10 -3.28
C ARG A 434 -2.18 -18.75 -3.02
N TYR A 435 -2.88 -18.34 -1.96
CA TYR A 435 -4.23 -18.80 -1.63
C TYR A 435 -5.33 -17.82 -2.09
N TRP A 436 -4.98 -16.59 -2.45
CA TRP A 436 -5.94 -15.58 -2.92
C TRP A 436 -5.40 -14.71 -4.07
N ASP A 437 -6.30 -14.26 -4.94
CA ASP A 437 -6.03 -13.35 -6.06
C ASP A 437 -7.31 -12.62 -6.47
N VAL A 438 -7.25 -11.32 -6.78
CA VAL A 438 -8.42 -10.56 -7.23
C VAL A 438 -8.65 -10.73 -8.74
N LYS A 439 -9.83 -11.23 -9.12
CA LYS A 439 -10.21 -11.46 -10.52
C LYS A 439 -11.19 -10.38 -11.00
N PHE A 440 -10.76 -9.56 -11.96
CA PHE A 440 -11.60 -8.52 -12.58
C PHE A 440 -12.41 -9.09 -13.74
N THR A 441 -13.54 -9.73 -13.42
CA THR A 441 -14.45 -10.34 -14.41
C THR A 441 -15.30 -9.31 -15.16
N LEU A 442 -15.64 -8.19 -14.52
CA LEU A 442 -16.45 -7.07 -15.07
C LEU A 442 -17.83 -7.49 -15.62
N ASP A 443 -18.35 -8.66 -15.22
CA ASP A 443 -19.52 -9.32 -15.80
C ASP A 443 -20.83 -9.11 -15.02
N ALA A 444 -20.81 -8.35 -13.94
CA ALA A 444 -21.98 -8.07 -13.11
C ALA A 444 -23.09 -7.33 -13.91
N LYS A 445 -24.24 -7.99 -14.05
CA LYS A 445 -25.45 -7.45 -14.71
C LYS A 445 -26.35 -6.78 -13.68
N ILE A 446 -25.90 -5.64 -13.18
CA ILE A 446 -26.53 -4.87 -12.11
C ILE A 446 -26.80 -3.43 -12.60
N VAL A 447 -27.94 -2.83 -12.24
CA VAL A 447 -28.19 -1.41 -12.56
C VAL A 447 -27.52 -0.47 -11.55
N GLU A 448 -27.52 0.82 -11.83
CA GLU A 448 -26.79 1.81 -11.02
C GLU A 448 -27.36 1.93 -9.60
N GLU A 449 -28.67 1.85 -9.47
CA GLU A 449 -29.42 1.96 -8.23
C GLU A 449 -29.20 0.72 -7.34
N GLU A 450 -29.25 -0.48 -7.94
CA GLU A 450 -28.94 -1.75 -7.27
C GLU A 450 -27.47 -1.80 -6.82
N ALA A 451 -26.54 -1.36 -7.68
CA ALA A 451 -25.13 -1.31 -7.33
C ALA A 451 -24.84 -0.26 -6.25
N ALA A 452 -25.57 0.85 -6.21
CA ALA A 452 -25.45 1.85 -5.15
C ALA A 452 -25.93 1.32 -3.79
N GLU A 453 -27.01 0.52 -3.78
CA GLU A 453 -27.53 -0.10 -2.55
C GLU A 453 -26.64 -1.25 -2.06
N GLU A 454 -26.22 -2.16 -2.94
CA GLU A 454 -25.32 -3.25 -2.58
C GLU A 454 -23.94 -2.74 -2.11
N LEU A 455 -23.48 -1.59 -2.63
CA LEU A 455 -22.29 -0.90 -2.11
C LEU A 455 -22.53 -0.41 -0.68
N ARG A 456 -23.63 0.30 -0.41
CA ARG A 456 -23.98 0.76 0.94
C ARG A 456 -24.04 -0.42 1.92
N ARG A 457 -24.70 -1.51 1.52
CA ARG A 457 -24.84 -2.72 2.33
C ARG A 457 -23.49 -3.35 2.67
N ARG A 458 -22.60 -3.55 1.67
CA ARG A 458 -21.25 -4.11 1.89
C ARG A 458 -20.32 -3.17 2.67
N LEU A 459 -20.45 -1.86 2.49
CA LEU A 459 -19.72 -0.87 3.28
C LEU A 459 -20.13 -0.93 4.75
N ALA A 460 -21.43 -0.90 5.04
CA ALA A 460 -21.95 -1.00 6.41
C ALA A 460 -21.59 -2.33 7.08
N GLU A 461 -21.66 -3.45 6.34
CA GLU A 461 -21.21 -4.77 6.80
C GLU A 461 -19.71 -4.76 7.17
N SER A 462 -18.86 -4.25 6.27
CA SER A 462 -17.41 -4.16 6.46
C SER A 462 -17.00 -3.27 7.64
N VAL A 463 -17.67 -2.12 7.80
CA VAL A 463 -17.47 -1.20 8.94
C VAL A 463 -17.94 -1.85 10.24
N LYS A 464 -19.15 -2.43 10.27
CA LYS A 464 -19.69 -3.12 11.46
C LYS A 464 -18.76 -4.22 11.97
N LEU A 465 -18.16 -4.98 11.07
CA LEU A 465 -17.17 -6.01 11.40
C LEU A 465 -15.90 -5.43 12.08
N ARG A 466 -15.51 -4.21 11.72
CA ARG A 466 -14.32 -3.50 12.25
C ARG A 466 -14.58 -2.66 13.51
N LEU A 467 -15.84 -2.46 13.90
CA LEU A 467 -16.23 -1.77 15.15
C LEU A 467 -16.03 -2.62 16.43
N LYS A 468 -15.73 -3.91 16.31
CA LYS A 468 -15.45 -4.80 17.46
C LYS A 468 -14.13 -4.40 18.14
N ALA A 469 -14.19 -3.78 19.32
CA ALA A 469 -13.05 -3.50 20.17
C ALA A 469 -13.48 -3.36 21.65
N GLU A 470 -12.63 -3.73 22.59
CA GLU A 470 -12.79 -3.51 24.04
C GLU A 470 -12.15 -2.18 24.50
N VAL A 471 -11.56 -1.43 23.55
CA VAL A 471 -10.77 -0.20 23.78
C VAL A 471 -11.32 0.99 22.97
N PRO A 472 -11.01 2.24 23.35
CA PRO A 472 -11.51 3.43 22.65
C PRO A 472 -11.19 3.44 21.15
N LEU A 473 -12.25 3.57 20.35
CA LEU A 473 -12.24 3.49 18.89
C LEU A 473 -12.70 4.81 18.25
N GLY A 474 -12.14 5.13 17.08
CA GLY A 474 -12.53 6.28 16.27
C GLY A 474 -12.22 6.10 14.78
N ALA A 475 -12.07 7.20 14.05
CA ALA A 475 -11.69 7.20 12.64
C ALA A 475 -10.88 8.45 12.24
N PHE A 476 -10.07 8.30 11.20
CA PHE A 476 -9.47 9.44 10.51
C PHE A 476 -10.51 10.08 9.58
N LEU A 477 -10.70 11.40 9.70
CA LEU A 477 -11.60 12.16 8.85
C LEU A 477 -10.81 13.25 8.11
N SER A 478 -10.73 13.17 6.79
CA SER A 478 -9.98 14.13 5.96
C SER A 478 -10.87 15.01 5.08
N GLY A 479 -12.20 14.89 5.19
CA GLY A 479 -13.12 15.49 4.21
C GLY A 479 -12.91 14.96 2.77
N GLY A 480 -12.17 13.86 2.60
CA GLY A 480 -12.14 13.08 1.39
C GLY A 480 -13.31 12.10 1.35
N VAL A 481 -13.75 11.70 0.15
CA VAL A 481 -14.93 10.84 -0.06
C VAL A 481 -14.86 9.56 0.79
N ASP A 482 -13.67 8.96 0.90
CA ASP A 482 -13.45 7.64 1.49
C ASP A 482 -13.53 7.63 3.02
N SER A 483 -12.78 8.52 3.67
CA SER A 483 -12.84 8.73 5.12
C SER A 483 -14.23 9.20 5.56
N SER A 484 -14.85 10.07 4.76
CA SER A 484 -16.23 10.52 4.99
C SER A 484 -17.24 9.39 4.85
N ALA A 485 -17.06 8.46 3.89
CA ALA A 485 -17.94 7.30 3.71
C ALA A 485 -17.87 6.34 4.90
N VAL A 486 -16.66 6.12 5.43
CA VAL A 486 -16.44 5.29 6.62
C VAL A 486 -17.09 5.92 7.86
N VAL A 487 -16.84 7.21 8.13
CA VAL A 487 -17.50 7.93 9.25
C VAL A 487 -19.02 7.94 9.11
N ALA A 488 -19.54 8.16 7.89
CA ALA A 488 -20.97 8.17 7.62
C ALA A 488 -21.64 6.80 7.82
N ALA A 489 -20.92 5.70 7.59
CA ALA A 489 -21.39 4.34 7.87
C ALA A 489 -21.27 4.00 9.37
N MET A 490 -20.21 4.43 10.06
CA MET A 490 -20.06 4.26 11.51
C MET A 490 -21.20 4.95 12.27
N ALA A 491 -21.50 6.21 11.94
CA ALA A 491 -22.57 7.01 12.54
C ALA A 491 -24.00 6.63 12.05
N GLN A 492 -24.14 5.43 11.46
CA GLN A 492 -25.42 4.77 11.17
C GLN A 492 -25.54 3.38 11.83
N LEU A 493 -24.51 2.95 12.56
CA LEU A 493 -24.42 1.65 13.23
C LEU A 493 -24.54 1.74 14.76
N ASP A 494 -24.35 2.94 15.32
CA ASP A 494 -24.46 3.28 16.74
C ASP A 494 -25.03 4.71 16.87
N ASP A 495 -25.78 4.97 17.94
CA ASP A 495 -26.29 6.30 18.29
C ASP A 495 -25.22 7.16 19.01
N GLN A 496 -24.11 6.56 19.45
CA GLN A 496 -23.02 7.29 20.12
C GLN A 496 -22.19 8.14 19.13
N PRO A 497 -21.80 9.38 19.51
CA PRO A 497 -20.91 10.22 18.71
C PRO A 497 -19.57 9.55 18.37
N VAL A 498 -19.36 9.26 17.08
CA VAL A 498 -18.10 8.68 16.58
C VAL A 498 -16.91 9.59 16.93
N ASN A 499 -15.84 9.06 17.51
CA ASN A 499 -14.59 9.81 17.69
C ASN A 499 -13.93 10.00 16.31
N THR A 500 -13.67 11.25 15.92
CA THR A 500 -13.03 11.55 14.61
C THR A 500 -11.85 12.48 14.77
N CYS A 501 -10.74 12.17 14.10
CA CYS A 501 -9.50 12.96 14.17
C CYS A 501 -9.08 13.45 12.77
N SER A 502 -8.62 14.69 12.72
CA SER A 502 -8.11 15.36 11.52
C SER A 502 -6.83 16.12 11.82
N ILE A 503 -5.93 16.19 10.85
CA ILE A 503 -4.85 17.17 10.84
C ILE A 503 -5.15 18.28 9.83
N GLY A 504 -4.96 19.52 10.27
CA GLY A 504 -4.79 20.67 9.38
C GLY A 504 -3.31 20.95 9.13
N PHE A 505 -3.02 21.81 8.16
CA PHE A 505 -1.70 22.40 7.95
C PHE A 505 -1.80 23.93 7.99
N ASP A 506 -0.69 24.60 8.30
CA ASP A 506 -0.60 26.06 8.34
C ASP A 506 -0.61 26.73 6.94
N ASP A 507 -0.28 26.01 5.85
CA ASP A 507 -0.52 26.50 4.48
C ASP A 507 -1.95 26.13 4.03
N PRO A 508 -2.85 27.12 3.78
CA PRO A 508 -4.24 26.88 3.39
C PRO A 508 -4.42 26.05 2.11
N LYS A 509 -3.38 25.90 1.27
CA LYS A 509 -3.44 25.07 0.05
C LYS A 509 -3.52 23.57 0.33
N PHE A 510 -3.13 23.14 1.52
CA PHE A 510 -3.11 21.73 1.93
C PHE A 510 -4.10 21.43 3.06
N ASN A 511 -4.76 22.44 3.61
CA ASN A 511 -5.74 22.25 4.67
C ASN A 511 -7.05 21.65 4.12
N GLU A 512 -7.51 20.55 4.74
CA GLU A 512 -8.81 19.91 4.42
C GLU A 512 -9.85 20.04 5.55
N THR A 513 -9.52 20.72 6.66
CA THR A 513 -10.34 20.70 7.90
C THR A 513 -11.76 21.23 7.72
N GLU A 514 -12.00 22.17 6.79
CA GLU A 514 -13.35 22.65 6.48
C GLU A 514 -14.26 21.52 5.99
N PHE A 515 -13.75 20.67 5.09
CA PHE A 515 -14.49 19.52 4.57
C PHE A 515 -14.65 18.39 5.59
N ALA A 516 -13.69 18.25 6.52
CA ALA A 516 -13.84 17.35 7.66
C ALA A 516 -14.94 17.85 8.61
N GLN A 517 -14.95 19.15 8.92
CA GLN A 517 -15.96 19.78 9.78
C GLN A 517 -17.38 19.63 9.20
N MET A 518 -17.58 19.79 7.88
CA MET A 518 -18.88 19.56 7.23
C MET A 518 -19.46 18.16 7.47
N VAL A 519 -18.61 17.13 7.60
CA VAL A 519 -19.03 15.75 7.89
C VAL A 519 -19.21 15.56 9.40
N ALA A 520 -18.33 16.15 10.20
CA ALA A 520 -18.42 16.13 11.66
C ALA A 520 -19.71 16.78 12.17
N ASP A 521 -20.09 17.95 11.66
CA ASP A 521 -21.31 18.67 12.02
C ASP A 521 -22.57 17.87 11.65
N ARG A 522 -22.56 17.27 10.44
CA ARG A 522 -23.68 16.47 9.91
C ARG A 522 -23.96 15.24 10.77
N TYR A 523 -22.92 14.58 11.26
CA TYR A 523 -23.01 13.36 12.07
C TYR A 523 -22.77 13.59 13.58
N ARG A 524 -22.62 14.86 14.00
CA ARG A 524 -22.35 15.28 15.39
C ARG A 524 -21.21 14.50 16.05
N THR A 525 -20.14 14.26 15.30
CA THR A 525 -19.01 13.44 15.75
C THR A 525 -18.22 14.14 16.87
N ASN A 526 -17.56 13.36 17.73
CA ASN A 526 -16.58 13.90 18.68
C ASN A 526 -15.30 14.25 17.90
N HIS A 527 -15.32 15.40 17.25
CA HIS A 527 -14.32 15.83 16.28
C HIS A 527 -13.14 16.53 16.94
N ARG A 528 -11.92 16.16 16.54
CA ARG A 528 -10.67 16.76 17.00
C ARG A 528 -9.79 17.12 15.82
N VAL A 529 -9.33 18.36 15.81
CA VAL A 529 -8.46 18.94 14.78
C VAL A 529 -7.19 19.47 15.45
N GLU A 530 -6.03 19.06 14.96
CA GLU A 530 -4.73 19.65 15.33
C GLU A 530 -4.05 20.21 14.08
N VAL A 531 -3.45 21.40 14.16
CA VAL A 531 -2.75 22.00 13.02
C VAL A 531 -1.27 21.65 13.11
N VAL A 532 -0.80 20.82 12.17
CA VAL A 532 0.58 20.38 12.08
C VAL A 532 1.41 21.44 11.34
N ASN A 533 2.59 21.74 11.87
CA ASN A 533 3.53 22.69 11.29
C ASN A 533 4.14 22.14 9.98
N SER A 534 4.03 22.89 8.88
CA SER A 534 4.57 22.52 7.57
C SER A 534 6.10 22.57 7.43
N ASP A 535 6.85 22.85 8.50
CA ASP A 535 8.33 22.77 8.56
C ASP A 535 8.82 21.59 9.45
N ASP A 536 8.06 20.50 9.56
CA ASP A 536 8.40 19.28 10.32
C ASP A 536 9.45 18.37 9.63
N PHE A 537 10.51 18.97 9.08
CA PHE A 537 11.59 18.27 8.37
C PHE A 537 12.54 17.48 9.29
N GLY A 538 12.38 17.58 10.62
CA GLY A 538 13.18 16.84 11.59
C GLY A 538 12.90 15.33 11.61
N LEU A 539 11.74 14.88 11.11
CA LEU A 539 11.35 13.47 11.12
C LEU A 539 12.12 12.56 10.15
N VAL A 540 12.98 13.10 9.26
CA VAL A 540 13.68 12.32 8.21
C VAL A 540 14.42 11.09 8.76
N ASP A 541 15.27 11.28 9.77
CA ASP A 541 16.08 10.17 10.32
C ASP A 541 15.23 9.17 11.13
N LEU A 542 14.13 9.64 11.75
CA LEU A 542 13.20 8.80 12.49
C LEU A 542 12.35 7.94 11.54
N LEU A 543 11.80 8.52 10.47
CA LEU A 543 11.06 7.78 9.44
C LEU A 543 11.96 6.76 8.74
N ALA A 544 13.21 7.13 8.44
CA ALA A 544 14.22 6.20 7.91
C ALA A 544 14.64 5.09 8.89
N HIS A 545 14.27 5.17 10.18
CA HIS A 545 14.41 4.08 11.14
C HIS A 545 13.12 3.25 11.28
N LEU A 546 11.96 3.92 11.29
CA LEU A 546 10.64 3.28 11.44
C LEU A 546 10.27 2.38 10.26
N TYR A 547 10.68 2.72 9.05
CA TYR A 547 10.30 1.99 7.83
C TYR A 547 11.21 0.79 7.49
N ASP A 548 12.28 0.57 8.26
CA ASP A 548 13.30 -0.51 8.14
C ASP A 548 14.14 -0.56 6.84
N GLU A 549 13.60 -0.04 5.75
CA GLU A 549 14.20 -0.01 4.42
C GLU A 549 13.88 1.34 3.73
N PRO A 550 14.54 1.70 2.63
CA PRO A 550 14.40 3.05 2.07
C PRO A 550 12.98 3.25 1.52
N TYR A 551 12.34 4.33 1.97
CA TYR A 551 10.96 4.68 1.64
C TYR A 551 10.85 6.19 1.37
N ALA A 552 10.15 6.57 0.30
CA ALA A 552 10.21 7.92 -0.27
C ALA A 552 8.87 8.66 -0.39
N ASP A 553 7.72 8.07 -0.02
CA ASP A 553 6.47 8.85 0.00
C ASP A 553 6.53 9.88 1.13
N SER A 554 6.64 11.15 0.74
CA SER A 554 6.65 12.29 1.65
C SER A 554 5.36 12.45 2.47
N SER A 555 4.26 11.78 2.10
CA SER A 555 3.04 11.75 2.93
C SER A 555 3.18 10.91 4.21
N ALA A 556 4.28 10.15 4.38
CA ALA A 556 4.64 9.50 5.64
C ALA A 556 4.71 10.48 6.83
N ILE A 557 5.15 11.72 6.60
CA ILE A 557 5.26 12.78 7.63
C ILE A 557 3.88 13.13 8.23
N PRO A 558 2.87 13.54 7.43
CA PRO A 558 1.54 13.78 7.96
C PRO A 558 0.80 12.50 8.39
N THR A 559 1.06 11.33 7.79
CA THR A 559 0.47 10.08 8.32
C THR A 559 1.02 9.77 9.73
N TYR A 560 2.30 10.00 9.99
CA TYR A 560 2.88 9.89 11.34
C TYR A 560 2.17 10.85 12.31
N ARG A 561 2.06 12.14 11.98
CA ARG A 561 1.42 13.14 12.85
C ARG A 561 -0.09 12.95 13.09
N VAL A 562 -0.86 12.44 12.13
CA VAL A 562 -2.29 12.13 12.38
C VAL A 562 -2.44 10.89 13.28
N CYS A 563 -1.51 9.94 13.21
CA CYS A 563 -1.47 8.82 14.14
C CYS A 563 -1.05 9.26 15.55
N GLU A 564 -0.05 10.15 15.67
CA GLU A 564 0.36 10.79 16.92
C GLU A 564 -0.80 11.52 17.61
N LEU A 565 -1.57 12.32 16.86
CA LEU A 565 -2.80 12.95 17.34
C LEU A 565 -3.83 11.92 17.78
N ALA A 566 -4.19 10.98 16.90
CA ALA A 566 -5.27 10.04 17.19
C ALA A 566 -4.96 9.18 18.42
N ARG A 567 -3.69 8.81 18.63
CA ARG A 567 -3.27 8.00 19.78
C ARG A 567 -3.58 8.64 21.13
N LYS A 568 -3.60 9.99 21.21
CA LYS A 568 -3.95 10.76 22.41
C LYS A 568 -5.38 10.48 22.90
N HIS A 569 -6.24 9.87 22.06
CA HIS A 569 -7.67 9.73 22.31
C HIS A 569 -8.25 8.35 21.98
N VAL A 570 -7.68 7.62 21.03
CA VAL A 570 -8.13 6.29 20.61
C VAL A 570 -6.97 5.32 20.49
N THR A 571 -7.28 4.04 20.67
CA THR A 571 -6.35 2.91 20.50
C THR A 571 -6.59 2.21 19.14
N VAL A 572 -7.80 2.35 18.57
CA VAL A 572 -8.17 1.88 17.22
C VAL A 572 -8.74 3.03 16.40
N ALA A 573 -8.34 3.15 15.13
CA ALA A 573 -8.86 4.12 14.17
C ALA A 573 -9.27 3.42 12.86
N LEU A 574 -10.45 3.71 12.32
CA LEU A 574 -10.81 3.31 10.96
C LEU A 574 -10.32 4.36 9.94
N SER A 575 -9.82 3.91 8.79
CA SER A 575 -9.37 4.78 7.69
C SER A 575 -10.15 4.57 6.38
N GLY A 576 -9.93 5.43 5.40
CA GLY A 576 -10.51 5.35 4.05
C GLY A 576 -9.58 4.73 2.99
N ASP A 577 -8.53 4.00 3.39
CA ASP A 577 -7.51 3.50 2.46
C ASP A 577 -8.00 2.31 1.61
N GLY A 578 -7.34 2.08 0.46
CA GLY A 578 -7.76 1.10 -0.56
C GLY A 578 -8.98 1.48 -1.42
N GLY A 579 -9.66 2.57 -1.07
CA GLY A 579 -10.83 3.06 -1.80
C GLY A 579 -10.50 3.60 -3.21
N ASP A 580 -9.34 4.25 -3.41
CA ASP A 580 -8.95 4.74 -4.73
C ASP A 580 -8.64 3.62 -5.72
N GLU A 581 -7.93 2.59 -5.26
CA GLU A 581 -7.53 1.40 -6.00
C GLU A 581 -8.75 0.65 -6.53
N SER A 582 -9.68 0.28 -5.65
CA SER A 582 -10.82 -0.57 -6.01
C SER A 582 -11.87 0.17 -6.83
N LEU A 583 -12.14 1.44 -6.53
CA LEU A 583 -13.28 2.19 -7.11
C LEU A 583 -12.87 3.20 -8.20
N GLY A 584 -11.60 3.25 -8.58
CA GLY A 584 -11.14 4.06 -9.71
C GLY A 584 -10.96 5.56 -9.37
N GLY A 585 -10.54 5.87 -8.15
CA GLY A 585 -10.52 7.25 -7.63
C GLY A 585 -9.37 8.12 -8.13
N TYR A 586 -8.19 7.55 -8.42
CA TYR A 586 -7.02 8.33 -8.77
C TYR A 586 -7.11 9.04 -10.12
N ARG A 587 -6.63 10.29 -10.17
CA ARG A 587 -6.48 11.06 -11.43
C ARG A 587 -5.59 10.35 -12.46
N ARG A 588 -4.66 9.49 -12.02
CA ARG A 588 -3.79 8.70 -12.92
C ARG A 588 -4.58 7.74 -13.80
N TYR A 589 -5.68 7.16 -13.30
CA TYR A 589 -6.57 6.31 -14.10
C TYR A 589 -7.33 7.11 -15.16
N LYS A 590 -7.88 8.28 -14.80
CA LYS A 590 -8.56 9.20 -15.74
C LYS A 590 -7.65 9.59 -16.91
N MET A 591 -6.37 9.90 -16.61
CA MET A 591 -5.35 10.20 -17.62
C MET A 591 -4.97 8.95 -18.44
N HIS A 592 -4.71 7.82 -17.80
CA HIS A 592 -4.35 6.57 -18.48
C HIS A 592 -5.47 6.10 -19.44
N MET A 593 -6.74 6.16 -19.04
CA MET A 593 -7.87 5.78 -19.89
C MET A 593 -8.08 6.72 -21.08
N MET A 594 -7.74 8.01 -20.94
CA MET A 594 -7.72 8.96 -22.05
C MET A 594 -6.59 8.63 -23.03
N GLU A 595 -5.39 8.32 -22.53
CA GLU A 595 -4.27 7.90 -23.37
C GLU A 595 -4.48 6.53 -24.02
N GLU A 596 -5.14 5.59 -23.34
CA GLU A 596 -5.38 4.25 -23.88
C GLU A 596 -6.33 4.29 -25.08
N ARG A 597 -7.35 5.17 -25.05
CA ARG A 597 -8.20 5.47 -26.22
C ARG A 597 -7.40 6.02 -27.41
N MET A 598 -6.22 6.60 -27.19
CA MET A 598 -5.29 7.03 -28.24
C MET A 598 -4.27 5.94 -28.60
N ARG A 599 -3.93 5.04 -27.67
CA ARG A 599 -3.06 3.87 -27.90
C ARG A 599 -3.76 2.75 -28.66
N SER A 600 -5.05 2.52 -28.43
CA SER A 600 -5.83 1.47 -29.11
C SER A 600 -6.15 1.81 -30.57
N ALA A 601 -6.20 3.11 -30.91
CA ALA A 601 -6.46 3.57 -32.27
C ALA A 601 -5.35 3.24 -33.30
N PHE A 602 -4.13 2.88 -32.86
CA PHE A 602 -3.00 2.63 -33.75
C PHE A 602 -2.08 1.50 -33.23
N PRO A 603 -1.51 0.64 -34.10
CA PRO A 603 -0.53 -0.36 -33.68
C PRO A 603 0.73 0.22 -33.03
N LEU A 604 1.31 -0.51 -32.07
CA LEU A 604 2.47 -0.06 -31.28
C LEU A 604 3.69 0.32 -32.15
N ALA A 605 3.95 -0.41 -33.24
CA ALA A 605 5.07 -0.13 -34.14
C ALA A 605 4.94 1.28 -34.78
N LEU A 606 3.76 1.61 -35.31
CA LEU A 606 3.46 2.92 -35.89
C LEU A 606 3.54 4.02 -34.82
N ARG A 607 2.96 3.79 -33.63
CA ARG A 607 3.02 4.73 -32.51
C ARG A 607 4.46 5.00 -32.04
N LYS A 608 5.29 3.96 -31.94
CA LYS A 608 6.71 4.08 -31.54
C LYS A 608 7.53 4.83 -32.60
N GLY A 609 7.25 4.59 -33.88
CA GLY A 609 7.88 5.28 -35.01
C GLY A 609 7.54 6.77 -35.10
N VAL A 610 6.28 7.16 -34.87
CA VAL A 610 5.82 8.56 -34.97
C VAL A 610 5.97 9.32 -33.65
N PHE A 611 5.39 8.80 -32.57
CA PHE A 611 5.38 9.51 -31.28
C PHE A 611 6.69 9.37 -30.50
N GLY A 612 7.55 8.38 -30.79
CA GLY A 612 8.87 8.26 -30.15
C GLY A 612 9.85 9.39 -30.51
N PRO A 613 10.00 9.78 -31.78
CA PRO A 613 10.70 11.01 -32.18
C PRO A 613 10.04 12.28 -31.65
N LEU A 614 8.71 12.43 -31.79
CA LEU A 614 7.99 13.61 -31.27
C LEU A 614 8.17 13.77 -29.76
N ALA A 615 8.04 12.69 -28.99
CA ALA A 615 8.28 12.67 -27.54
C ALA A 615 9.70 13.11 -27.14
N ARG A 616 10.71 12.91 -27.99
CA ARG A 616 12.08 13.38 -27.76
C ARG A 616 12.22 14.86 -28.13
N LEU A 617 11.80 15.25 -29.33
CA LEU A 617 12.01 16.58 -29.91
C LEU A 617 11.09 17.67 -29.30
N TYR A 618 9.83 17.35 -29.00
CA TYR A 618 8.85 18.31 -28.51
C TYR A 618 9.27 18.84 -27.12
N PRO A 619 9.31 20.16 -26.88
CA PRO A 619 9.78 20.72 -25.61
C PRO A 619 8.85 20.31 -24.44
N LYS A 620 9.38 20.20 -23.21
CA LYS A 620 8.54 19.88 -22.04
C LYS A 620 7.53 20.99 -21.75
N ALA A 621 7.89 22.23 -22.08
CA ALA A 621 7.01 23.40 -22.11
C ALA A 621 6.20 23.61 -20.82
N ASP A 622 6.85 23.43 -19.66
CA ASP A 622 6.22 23.61 -18.34
C ASP A 622 5.69 25.03 -18.08
N TRP A 623 6.13 26.01 -18.88
CA TRP A 623 5.65 27.39 -18.90
C TRP A 623 4.39 27.58 -19.77
N ALA A 624 4.12 26.70 -20.72
CA ALA A 624 3.01 26.85 -21.68
C ALA A 624 1.66 26.41 -21.09
N PRO A 625 0.51 26.86 -21.63
CA PRO A 625 -0.81 26.35 -21.25
C PRO A 625 -0.91 24.82 -21.38
N ARG A 626 -1.71 24.17 -20.51
CA ARG A 626 -1.79 22.69 -20.41
C ARG A 626 -2.03 21.98 -21.76
N VAL A 627 -2.83 22.56 -22.65
CA VAL A 627 -3.14 22.00 -23.98
C VAL A 627 -1.92 21.86 -24.89
N PHE A 628 -0.84 22.62 -24.64
CA PHE A 628 0.42 22.54 -25.39
C PHE A 628 1.49 21.68 -24.69
N ARG A 629 1.19 21.02 -23.56
CA ARG A 629 2.16 20.17 -22.83
C ARG A 629 2.18 18.72 -23.35
N ALA A 630 2.19 18.55 -24.67
CA ALA A 630 1.98 17.25 -25.31
C ALA A 630 3.11 16.22 -25.11
N LYS A 631 4.30 16.62 -24.64
CA LYS A 631 5.49 15.75 -24.52
C LYS A 631 5.20 14.48 -23.70
N THR A 632 4.53 14.59 -22.54
CA THR A 632 4.22 13.43 -21.70
C THR A 632 3.19 12.51 -22.34
N THR A 633 2.18 13.06 -23.02
CA THR A 633 1.17 12.29 -23.74
C THR A 633 1.78 11.53 -24.93
N PHE A 634 2.67 12.15 -25.70
CA PHE A 634 3.44 11.45 -26.74
C PHE A 634 4.34 10.35 -26.15
N GLN A 635 5.00 10.62 -25.01
CA GLN A 635 5.79 9.61 -24.28
C GLN A 635 4.97 8.41 -23.80
N ALA A 636 3.70 8.61 -23.46
CA ALA A 636 2.79 7.56 -23.02
C ALA A 636 2.10 6.83 -24.18
N ILE A 637 1.82 7.51 -25.29
CA ILE A 637 1.27 6.89 -26.52
C ILE A 637 2.34 6.06 -27.25
N ALA A 638 3.62 6.41 -27.16
CA ALA A 638 4.73 5.64 -27.77
C ALA A 638 5.06 4.30 -27.08
N ARG A 639 4.30 3.90 -26.05
CA ARG A 639 4.57 2.74 -25.17
C ARG A 639 3.47 1.68 -25.20
N SER A 640 3.73 0.52 -24.58
CA SER A 640 2.65 -0.39 -24.16
C SER A 640 1.83 0.25 -23.03
N SER A 641 0.65 -0.31 -22.74
CA SER A 641 -0.20 0.15 -21.64
C SER A 641 0.55 0.04 -20.29
N VAL A 642 1.17 -1.12 -20.03
CA VAL A 642 1.95 -1.41 -18.81
C VAL A 642 3.14 -0.46 -18.66
N ASP A 643 3.96 -0.26 -19.72
CA ASP A 643 5.12 0.64 -19.65
C ASP A 643 4.71 2.12 -19.49
N ALA A 644 3.56 2.52 -20.07
CA ALA A 644 3.01 3.86 -19.90
C ALA A 644 2.52 4.09 -18.47
N TYR A 645 1.89 3.06 -17.87
CA TYR A 645 1.45 3.12 -16.48
C TYR A 645 2.63 3.13 -15.50
N PHE A 646 3.62 2.26 -15.68
CA PHE A 646 4.88 2.30 -14.94
C PHE A 646 5.58 3.66 -15.03
N ASN A 647 5.71 4.26 -16.22
CA ASN A 647 6.25 5.62 -16.39
C ASN A 647 5.39 6.73 -15.73
N THR A 648 4.12 6.45 -15.45
CA THR A 648 3.20 7.38 -14.75
C THR A 648 3.33 7.27 -13.24
N MET A 649 3.56 6.06 -12.72
CA MET A 649 3.89 5.79 -11.31
C MET A 649 5.34 6.18 -10.98
N GLY A 650 6.23 6.21 -11.97
CA GLY A 650 7.67 6.35 -11.80
C GLY A 650 8.13 7.64 -11.09
N LEU A 651 8.60 7.50 -9.85
CA LEU A 651 9.10 8.56 -8.98
C LEU A 651 10.34 9.24 -9.59
N VAL A 652 11.40 8.46 -9.86
CA VAL A 652 12.52 8.88 -10.72
C VAL A 652 12.37 8.16 -12.06
N ARG A 653 12.10 8.92 -13.12
CA ARG A 653 11.88 8.37 -14.47
C ARG A 653 13.17 7.86 -15.11
N ASP A 654 13.04 6.85 -15.96
CA ASP A 654 14.13 6.06 -16.54
C ASP A 654 15.27 6.89 -17.17
N PRO A 655 15.01 7.96 -17.95
CA PRO A 655 16.08 8.77 -18.53
C PRO A 655 16.92 9.51 -17.48
N LEU A 656 16.37 9.74 -16.28
CA LEU A 656 17.11 10.29 -15.14
C LEU A 656 17.77 9.18 -14.33
N ARG A 657 17.11 8.03 -14.07
CA ARG A 657 17.76 6.86 -13.43
C ARG A 657 19.04 6.45 -14.17
N GLN A 658 19.00 6.40 -15.51
CA GLN A 658 20.17 6.09 -16.35
C GLN A 658 21.30 7.13 -16.33
N GLN A 659 21.04 8.37 -15.92
CA GLN A 659 22.07 9.41 -15.69
C GLN A 659 22.56 9.43 -14.24
N LEU A 660 21.68 9.04 -13.31
CA LEU A 660 21.90 9.07 -11.87
C LEU A 660 22.78 7.88 -11.41
N PHE A 661 22.57 6.71 -12.00
CA PHE A 661 23.37 5.51 -11.69
C PHE A 661 24.75 5.54 -12.37
N SER A 662 25.75 5.00 -11.67
CA SER A 662 27.08 4.73 -12.20
C SER A 662 27.08 3.52 -13.14
N ASP A 663 28.10 3.42 -14.00
CA ASP A 663 28.22 2.28 -14.90
C ASP A 663 28.68 0.99 -14.19
N GLY A 664 29.09 1.08 -12.92
CA GLY A 664 29.24 -0.08 -12.04
C GLY A 664 27.89 -0.70 -11.72
N PHE A 665 26.99 0.09 -11.12
CA PHE A 665 25.64 -0.35 -10.75
C PHE A 665 24.82 -0.86 -11.95
N LYS A 666 24.95 -0.21 -13.12
CA LYS A 666 24.29 -0.71 -14.36
C LYS A 666 24.77 -2.10 -14.78
N ARG A 667 26.02 -2.48 -14.47
CA ARG A 667 26.53 -3.85 -14.72
C ARG A 667 26.02 -4.83 -13.66
N GLU A 668 25.94 -4.41 -12.39
CA GLU A 668 25.35 -5.21 -11.30
C GLU A 668 23.87 -5.55 -11.56
N LEU A 669 23.10 -4.63 -12.14
CA LEU A 669 21.71 -4.86 -12.56
C LEU A 669 21.56 -5.88 -13.70
N GLN A 670 22.62 -6.18 -14.46
CA GLN A 670 22.63 -7.15 -15.57
C GLN A 670 21.54 -6.92 -16.64
N GLY A 671 21.10 -5.66 -16.84
CA GLY A 671 20.02 -5.30 -17.77
C GLY A 671 18.60 -5.50 -17.22
N TRP A 672 18.44 -5.77 -15.93
CA TRP A 672 17.13 -5.76 -15.26
C TRP A 672 16.58 -4.34 -15.11
N HIS A 673 15.25 -4.23 -15.14
CA HIS A 673 14.49 -2.99 -15.00
C HIS A 673 13.22 -3.21 -14.17
N ALA A 674 12.87 -2.26 -13.29
CA ALA A 674 11.69 -2.32 -12.43
C ALA A 674 10.35 -2.40 -13.19
N SER A 675 10.31 -2.07 -14.48
CA SER A 675 9.17 -2.37 -15.36
C SER A 675 8.80 -3.86 -15.40
N GLU A 676 9.76 -4.77 -15.17
CA GLU A 676 9.49 -6.21 -15.09
C GLU A 676 8.61 -6.62 -13.91
N ILE A 677 8.54 -5.81 -12.85
CA ILE A 677 7.58 -6.01 -11.75
C ILE A 677 6.17 -5.79 -12.29
N PHE A 678 5.94 -4.69 -12.99
CA PHE A 678 4.64 -4.37 -13.59
C PHE A 678 4.27 -5.39 -14.67
N HIS A 679 5.23 -5.82 -15.51
CA HIS A 679 4.99 -6.92 -16.47
C HIS A 679 4.75 -8.27 -15.79
N HIS A 680 5.34 -8.56 -14.63
CA HIS A 680 5.04 -9.77 -13.86
C HIS A 680 3.57 -9.82 -13.44
N HIS A 681 3.05 -8.74 -12.85
CA HIS A 681 1.66 -8.69 -12.42
C HIS A 681 0.68 -8.58 -13.60
N ALA A 682 0.99 -7.79 -14.64
CA ALA A 682 0.16 -7.70 -15.84
C ALA A 682 -0.07 -9.06 -16.53
N ARG A 683 0.95 -9.94 -16.56
CA ARG A 683 0.84 -11.32 -17.08
C ARG A 683 -0.09 -12.24 -16.26
N ARG A 684 -0.58 -11.79 -15.10
CA ARG A 684 -1.45 -12.54 -14.18
C ARG A 684 -2.83 -11.90 -14.00
N ALA A 685 -3.06 -10.70 -14.53
CA ALA A 685 -4.29 -9.92 -14.33
C ALA A 685 -5.54 -10.51 -15.01
N GLU A 686 -5.37 -11.46 -15.93
CA GLU A 686 -6.45 -12.20 -16.64
C GLU A 686 -7.56 -11.30 -17.26
N THR A 687 -7.24 -10.06 -17.63
CA THR A 687 -8.21 -9.06 -18.13
C THR A 687 -7.68 -8.27 -19.31
N GLU A 688 -8.58 -7.91 -20.24
CA GLU A 688 -8.31 -7.03 -21.39
C GLU A 688 -8.77 -5.58 -21.14
N ASP A 689 -9.54 -5.31 -20.08
CA ASP A 689 -10.00 -3.95 -19.77
C ASP A 689 -8.86 -3.11 -19.17
N PRO A 690 -8.53 -1.94 -19.74
CA PRO A 690 -7.38 -1.17 -19.31
C PRO A 690 -7.57 -0.45 -17.97
N LEU A 691 -8.79 -0.32 -17.44
CA LEU A 691 -8.98 0.13 -16.05
C LEU A 691 -8.70 -1.03 -15.09
N ALA A 692 -9.31 -2.19 -15.31
CA ALA A 692 -9.06 -3.39 -14.52
C ALA A 692 -7.57 -3.77 -14.46
N LEU A 693 -6.85 -3.66 -15.59
CA LEU A 693 -5.40 -3.92 -15.65
C LEU A 693 -4.62 -3.01 -14.69
N ILE A 694 -4.85 -1.69 -14.71
CA ILE A 694 -4.11 -0.76 -13.84
C ILE A 694 -4.58 -0.79 -12.38
N GLN A 695 -5.84 -1.16 -12.13
CA GLN A 695 -6.33 -1.47 -10.78
C GLN A 695 -5.64 -2.72 -10.20
N TYR A 696 -5.54 -3.81 -10.99
CA TYR A 696 -4.83 -5.03 -10.58
C TYR A 696 -3.33 -4.76 -10.32
N LEU A 697 -2.69 -3.92 -11.14
CA LEU A 697 -1.30 -3.49 -10.92
C LEU A 697 -1.13 -2.71 -9.61
N ASP A 698 -2.01 -1.76 -9.32
CA ASP A 698 -1.96 -1.01 -8.07
C ASP A 698 -2.21 -1.90 -6.84
N ILE A 699 -3.23 -2.76 -6.87
CA ILE A 699 -3.54 -3.70 -5.77
C ILE A 699 -2.35 -4.63 -5.45
N HIS A 700 -1.53 -4.97 -6.45
CA HIS A 700 -0.38 -5.86 -6.27
C HIS A 700 0.98 -5.18 -6.07
N THR A 701 1.07 -3.85 -6.22
CA THR A 701 2.36 -3.13 -6.10
C THR A 701 2.24 -1.89 -5.22
N TYR A 702 1.31 -0.99 -5.56
CA TYR A 702 1.14 0.30 -4.89
C TYR A 702 0.45 0.17 -3.53
N LEU A 703 -0.61 -0.63 -3.44
CA LEU A 703 -1.36 -0.84 -2.21
C LEU A 703 -0.48 -1.48 -1.10
N PRO A 704 0.13 -2.67 -1.28
CA PRO A 704 0.98 -3.28 -0.26
C PRO A 704 2.32 -2.53 -0.06
N GLY A 705 2.93 -2.04 -1.14
CA GLY A 705 4.28 -1.47 -1.10
C GLY A 705 4.34 -0.01 -0.66
N ASP A 706 3.29 0.78 -0.93
CA ASP A 706 3.22 2.21 -0.58
C ASP A 706 2.19 2.46 0.53
N ILE A 707 0.90 2.23 0.26
CA ILE A 707 -0.19 2.64 1.15
C ILE A 707 -0.18 1.87 2.47
N ASN A 708 -0.24 0.54 2.43
CA ASN A 708 -0.25 -0.31 3.63
C ASN A 708 1.05 -0.15 4.43
N THR A 709 2.19 -0.07 3.74
CA THR A 709 3.51 0.12 4.39
C THR A 709 3.55 1.46 5.13
N LYS A 710 3.06 2.55 4.53
CA LYS A 710 2.94 3.85 5.19
C LYS A 710 2.00 3.83 6.38
N VAL A 711 0.79 3.29 6.22
CA VAL A 711 -0.24 3.26 7.26
C VAL A 711 0.22 2.40 8.44
N ASP A 712 0.75 1.19 8.21
CA ASP A 712 1.36 0.36 9.26
C ASP A 712 2.49 1.11 9.95
N ARG A 713 3.58 1.48 9.24
CA ARG A 713 4.77 2.04 9.90
C ARG A 713 4.50 3.35 10.63
N ALA A 714 3.60 4.19 10.13
CA ALA A 714 3.24 5.44 10.81
C ALA A 714 2.32 5.23 12.03
N SER A 715 1.30 4.37 11.92
CA SER A 715 0.37 4.11 13.04
C SER A 715 1.02 3.29 14.16
N MET A 716 1.78 2.28 13.77
CA MET A 716 2.51 1.40 14.67
C MET A 716 3.64 2.11 15.42
N ALA A 717 4.22 3.17 14.86
CA ALA A 717 5.20 4.01 15.57
C ALA A 717 4.61 4.74 16.79
N HIS A 718 3.30 5.04 16.74
CA HIS A 718 2.53 5.55 17.87
C HIS A 718 1.69 4.48 18.55
N SER A 719 1.86 3.22 18.16
CA SER A 719 1.09 2.11 18.70
C SER A 719 -0.43 2.36 18.63
N LEU A 720 -0.92 2.64 17.42
CA LEU A 720 -2.33 2.85 17.08
C LEU A 720 -2.76 1.78 16.08
N GLU A 721 -3.87 1.09 16.28
CA GLU A 721 -4.37 0.21 15.23
C GLU A 721 -5.11 1.02 14.16
N VAL A 722 -4.76 0.82 12.89
CA VAL A 722 -5.59 1.24 11.76
C VAL A 722 -6.34 0.04 11.18
N ARG A 723 -7.60 0.28 10.77
CA ARG A 723 -8.50 -0.69 10.14
C ARG A 723 -9.12 -0.09 8.88
N GLU A 724 -9.08 -0.81 7.77
CA GLU A 724 -9.46 -0.31 6.44
C GLU A 724 -10.74 -1.03 5.96
N PRO A 725 -11.94 -0.40 6.04
CA PRO A 725 -13.19 -1.05 5.62
C PRO A 725 -13.32 -1.20 4.09
N LEU A 726 -12.65 -0.33 3.32
CA LEU A 726 -12.67 -0.40 1.85
C LEU A 726 -11.72 -1.48 1.30
N MET A 727 -10.91 -2.10 2.16
CA MET A 727 -10.03 -3.24 1.87
C MET A 727 -10.61 -4.59 2.34
N ASP A 728 -11.93 -4.65 2.54
CA ASP A 728 -12.60 -5.90 2.89
C ASP A 728 -12.75 -6.81 1.66
N HIS A 729 -12.20 -8.04 1.70
CA HIS A 729 -12.05 -8.83 0.48
C HIS A 729 -13.37 -9.15 -0.25
N PRO A 730 -14.51 -9.45 0.40
CA PRO A 730 -15.79 -9.63 -0.30
C PRO A 730 -16.37 -8.34 -0.89
N LEU A 731 -15.95 -7.16 -0.39
CA LEU A 731 -16.26 -5.86 -1.02
C LEU A 731 -15.38 -5.66 -2.25
N VAL A 732 -14.07 -5.90 -2.15
CA VAL A 732 -13.10 -5.75 -3.26
C VAL A 732 -13.40 -6.72 -4.41
N GLU A 733 -13.69 -7.99 -4.10
CA GLU A 733 -14.08 -9.01 -5.08
C GLU A 733 -15.36 -8.62 -5.82
N TRP A 734 -16.38 -8.13 -5.09
CA TRP A 734 -17.60 -7.64 -5.72
C TRP A 734 -17.33 -6.41 -6.61
N ILE A 735 -16.51 -5.45 -6.17
CA ILE A 735 -16.12 -4.28 -6.99
C ILE A 735 -15.33 -4.71 -8.25
N ALA A 736 -14.58 -5.82 -8.19
CA ALA A 736 -13.89 -6.39 -9.34
C ALA A 736 -14.84 -7.00 -10.39
N THR A 737 -16.06 -7.41 -10.00
CA THR A 737 -17.13 -7.83 -10.93
C THR A 737 -17.85 -6.65 -11.59
N LEU A 738 -17.76 -5.42 -11.05
CA LEU A 738 -18.50 -4.25 -11.57
C LEU A 738 -17.89 -3.74 -12.89
N PRO A 739 -18.72 -3.48 -13.93
CA PRO A 739 -18.29 -2.84 -15.16
C PRO A 739 -17.48 -1.54 -14.92
N SER A 740 -16.38 -1.36 -15.66
CA SER A 740 -15.48 -0.21 -15.49
C SER A 740 -16.15 1.16 -15.71
N SER A 741 -17.33 1.20 -16.35
CA SER A 741 -18.20 2.39 -16.51
C SER A 741 -18.98 2.80 -15.25
N LEU A 742 -19.09 1.93 -14.25
CA LEU A 742 -19.60 2.26 -12.91
C LEU A 742 -18.49 2.79 -11.99
N LYS A 743 -17.25 2.32 -12.16
CA LYS A 743 -16.07 2.81 -11.43
C LYS A 743 -15.61 4.18 -11.97
N LEU A 744 -15.50 4.31 -13.29
CA LEU A 744 -15.03 5.52 -13.98
C LEU A 744 -16.01 5.94 -15.11
N ARG A 745 -16.73 7.04 -14.90
CA ARG A 745 -17.70 7.57 -15.87
C ARG A 745 -17.27 8.93 -16.42
N GLY A 746 -16.80 8.94 -17.67
CA GLY A 746 -16.36 10.17 -18.35
C GLY A 746 -15.09 10.74 -17.74
N GLN A 747 -15.21 11.85 -17.01
CA GLN A 747 -14.15 12.43 -16.18
C GLN A 747 -14.39 12.24 -14.68
N GLU A 748 -15.46 11.56 -14.28
CA GLU A 748 -15.69 11.20 -12.88
C GLU A 748 -15.17 9.79 -12.57
N GLY A 749 -14.62 9.61 -11.36
CA GLY A 749 -14.06 8.37 -10.83
C GLY A 749 -14.52 8.20 -9.39
N LYS A 750 -14.48 6.98 -8.85
CA LYS A 750 -15.33 6.60 -7.72
C LYS A 750 -16.81 6.85 -8.03
N TYR A 751 -17.23 6.70 -9.30
CA TYR A 751 -18.54 7.20 -9.74
C TYR A 751 -19.70 6.53 -8.98
N ILE A 752 -19.76 5.19 -8.97
CA ILE A 752 -20.77 4.44 -8.21
C ILE A 752 -20.65 4.65 -6.69
N PHE A 753 -19.43 4.88 -6.18
CA PHE A 753 -19.19 5.15 -4.76
C PHE A 753 -19.78 6.49 -4.34
N LYS A 754 -19.52 7.57 -5.10
CA LYS A 754 -20.13 8.88 -4.88
C LYS A 754 -21.66 8.78 -4.98
N LYS A 755 -22.19 8.07 -5.99
CA LYS A 755 -23.63 7.83 -6.15
C LYS A 755 -24.27 7.04 -5.00
N ALA A 756 -23.58 6.03 -4.46
CA ALA A 756 -24.02 5.33 -3.26
C ALA A 756 -24.10 6.25 -2.03
N LEU A 757 -23.27 7.30 -1.98
CA LEU A 757 -23.12 8.20 -0.84
C LEU A 757 -23.89 9.53 -0.96
N GLU A 758 -24.54 9.85 -2.09
CA GLU A 758 -25.36 11.06 -2.26
C GLU A 758 -26.44 11.26 -1.15
N PRO A 759 -27.09 10.22 -0.59
CA PRO A 759 -27.99 10.38 0.55
C PRO A 759 -27.25 10.64 1.88
N MET A 760 -25.99 10.22 1.98
CA MET A 760 -25.21 10.16 3.22
C MET A 760 -24.32 11.38 3.42
N LEU A 761 -23.75 11.96 2.36
CA LEU A 761 -22.74 13.01 2.44
C LEU A 761 -23.11 14.28 1.65
N PRO A 762 -22.63 15.48 2.07
CA PRO A 762 -22.82 16.71 1.32
C PRO A 762 -22.21 16.61 -0.09
N HIS A 763 -22.89 17.18 -1.08
CA HIS A 763 -22.43 17.22 -2.47
C HIS A 763 -21.00 17.74 -2.60
N ASP A 764 -20.65 18.78 -1.84
CA ASP A 764 -19.33 19.44 -1.94
C ASP A 764 -18.21 18.61 -1.30
N VAL A 765 -18.53 17.67 -0.42
CA VAL A 765 -17.58 16.65 0.08
C VAL A 765 -17.40 15.53 -0.96
N LEU A 766 -18.47 15.14 -1.66
CA LEU A 766 -18.45 14.08 -2.68
C LEU A 766 -17.77 14.50 -3.99
N TYR A 767 -17.99 15.74 -4.44
CA TYR A 767 -17.63 16.20 -5.79
C TYR A 767 -16.49 17.22 -5.83
N ARG A 768 -15.89 17.59 -4.69
CA ARG A 768 -14.64 18.37 -4.63
C ARG A 768 -13.48 17.72 -5.41
N PRO A 769 -12.52 18.51 -5.93
CA PRO A 769 -11.25 17.99 -6.40
C PRO A 769 -10.50 17.26 -5.27
N LYS A 770 -10.07 16.02 -5.52
CA LYS A 770 -9.22 15.26 -4.59
C LYS A 770 -7.91 16.01 -4.35
N MET A 771 -7.72 16.52 -3.13
CA MET A 771 -6.40 16.91 -2.61
C MET A 771 -5.74 15.68 -1.98
N GLY A 772 -4.57 15.86 -1.38
CA GLY A 772 -3.87 14.78 -0.68
C GLY A 772 -2.76 15.31 0.20
N PHE A 773 -2.24 14.44 1.06
CA PHE A 773 -1.24 14.70 2.09
C PHE A 773 0.15 15.05 1.52
N ALA A 774 0.25 16.17 0.79
CA ALA A 774 1.46 16.66 0.17
C ALA A 774 2.17 17.68 1.08
N VAL A 775 3.46 17.46 1.33
CA VAL A 775 4.32 18.38 2.07
C VAL A 775 5.15 19.25 1.10
N PRO A 776 5.61 20.45 1.49
CA PRO A 776 6.26 21.38 0.58
C PRO A 776 7.76 21.06 0.38
N LEU A 777 8.10 19.84 -0.05
CA LEU A 777 9.48 19.36 -0.28
C LEU A 777 10.36 20.38 -1.02
N ALA A 778 9.80 21.01 -2.05
CA ALA A 778 10.51 21.97 -2.92
C ALA A 778 10.75 23.35 -2.26
N ARG A 779 10.15 23.64 -1.10
CA ARG A 779 10.51 24.73 -0.16
C ARG A 779 11.61 24.23 0.76
N TRP A 780 11.42 23.06 1.39
CA TRP A 780 12.38 22.50 2.35
C TRP A 780 13.79 22.32 1.75
N LEU A 781 13.88 21.65 0.60
CA LEU A 781 15.15 21.31 -0.07
C LEU A 781 15.88 22.52 -0.66
N ARG A 782 15.19 23.67 -0.80
CA ARG A 782 15.80 24.96 -1.19
C ARG A 782 16.15 25.85 0.03
N GLY A 783 15.44 25.64 1.15
CA GLY A 783 15.61 26.36 2.42
C GLY A 783 16.20 25.46 3.52
N PRO A 784 15.42 25.07 4.55
CA PRO A 784 15.95 24.46 5.78
C PRO A 784 16.73 23.15 5.58
N LEU A 785 16.34 22.31 4.61
CA LEU A 785 17.04 21.06 4.31
C LEU A 785 18.18 21.22 3.31
N ARG A 786 18.45 22.42 2.75
CA ARG A 786 19.43 22.60 1.65
C ARG A 786 20.81 22.07 2.00
N GLU A 787 21.43 22.60 3.06
CA GLU A 787 22.78 22.22 3.46
C GLU A 787 22.87 20.77 3.97
N ALA A 788 21.84 20.31 4.68
CA ALA A 788 21.75 18.92 5.13
C ALA A 788 21.71 17.94 3.95
N THR A 789 20.86 18.22 2.95
CA THR A 789 20.74 17.42 1.73
C THR A 789 22.03 17.47 0.92
N ARG A 790 22.58 18.67 0.68
CA ARG A 790 23.85 18.84 -0.05
C ARG A 790 25.00 18.08 0.63
N LYS A 791 25.11 18.16 1.96
CA LYS A 791 26.11 17.39 2.73
C LYS A 791 25.89 15.88 2.60
N ALA A 792 24.68 15.38 2.81
CA ALA A 792 24.33 13.97 2.70
C ALA A 792 24.61 13.40 1.29
N LEU A 793 24.13 14.07 0.25
CA LEU A 793 24.21 13.54 -1.11
C LEU A 793 25.60 13.67 -1.76
N GLN A 794 26.47 14.55 -1.24
CA GLN A 794 27.84 14.70 -1.74
C GLN A 794 28.90 13.99 -0.88
N HIS A 795 28.65 13.80 0.43
CA HIS A 795 29.66 13.31 1.40
C HIS A 795 29.13 12.27 2.39
N GLY A 796 27.84 11.89 2.32
CA GLY A 796 27.19 10.94 3.21
C GLY A 796 27.48 9.47 2.89
N ALA A 797 26.63 8.59 3.42
CA ALA A 797 26.70 7.15 3.20
C ALA A 797 26.39 6.79 1.73
N LEU A 798 25.46 7.51 1.09
CA LEU A 798 25.10 7.32 -0.31
C LEU A 798 26.29 7.52 -1.26
N ALA A 799 27.09 8.57 -1.02
CA ALA A 799 28.25 8.90 -1.85
C ALA A 799 29.33 7.81 -1.82
N GLN A 800 29.46 7.10 -0.70
CA GLN A 800 30.46 6.03 -0.50
C GLN A 800 30.08 4.70 -1.19
N THR A 801 28.82 4.53 -1.62
CA THR A 801 28.37 3.28 -2.28
C THR A 801 29.00 3.00 -3.64
N GLY A 802 29.44 4.04 -4.37
CA GLY A 802 29.90 3.94 -5.76
C GLY A 802 28.79 3.73 -6.80
N TRP A 803 27.51 3.60 -6.40
CA TRP A 803 26.39 3.31 -7.30
C TRP A 803 25.84 4.53 -8.04
N PHE A 804 26.19 5.74 -7.62
CA PHE A 804 25.64 6.99 -8.16
C PHE A 804 26.72 7.82 -8.87
N ASN A 805 26.30 8.62 -9.85
CA ASN A 805 27.15 9.58 -10.54
C ASN A 805 27.18 10.92 -9.78
N PRO A 806 28.30 11.32 -9.15
CA PRO A 806 28.35 12.53 -8.33
C PRO A 806 28.11 13.81 -9.14
N ALA A 807 28.52 13.85 -10.41
CA ALA A 807 28.30 15.00 -11.29
C ALA A 807 26.80 15.16 -11.64
N THR A 808 26.06 14.05 -11.77
CA THR A 808 24.60 14.11 -11.92
C THR A 808 23.95 14.63 -10.64
N ILE A 809 24.33 14.12 -9.46
CA ILE A 809 23.79 14.59 -8.17
C ILE A 809 24.06 16.09 -7.96
N ALA A 810 25.31 16.53 -8.15
CA ALA A 810 25.69 17.94 -8.03
C ALA A 810 24.87 18.84 -8.98
N ARG A 811 24.67 18.40 -10.24
CA ARG A 811 23.82 19.12 -11.20
C ARG A 811 22.35 19.19 -10.76
N LEU A 812 21.79 18.14 -10.14
CA LEU A 812 20.42 18.15 -9.66
C LEU A 812 20.24 19.12 -8.48
N LEU A 813 21.17 19.12 -7.52
CA LEU A 813 21.20 20.09 -6.41
C LEU A 813 21.26 21.52 -6.95
N ASP A 814 22.27 21.83 -7.76
CA ASP A 814 22.49 23.16 -8.35
C ASP A 814 21.30 23.67 -9.18
N GLN A 815 20.64 22.80 -9.95
CA GLN A 815 19.45 23.17 -10.73
C GLN A 815 18.21 23.38 -9.85
N HIS A 816 18.10 22.67 -8.72
CA HIS A 816 16.98 22.80 -7.81
C HIS A 816 17.09 24.04 -6.93
N GLU A 817 18.25 24.25 -6.29
CA GLU A 817 18.54 25.38 -5.40
C GLU A 817 18.37 26.73 -6.11
N ARG A 818 18.87 26.83 -7.36
CA ARG A 818 18.74 28.04 -8.19
C ARG A 818 17.35 28.22 -8.80
N GLY A 819 16.39 27.34 -8.49
CA GLY A 819 15.02 27.39 -9.02
C GLY A 819 14.88 27.07 -10.51
N ALA A 820 15.97 26.71 -11.20
CA ALA A 820 15.99 26.52 -12.66
C ALA A 820 15.17 25.29 -13.11
N LEU A 821 15.12 24.24 -12.28
CA LEU A 821 14.22 23.09 -12.45
C LEU A 821 13.71 22.63 -11.08
N ASP A 822 12.61 21.87 -11.08
CA ASP A 822 12.18 21.14 -9.90
C ASP A 822 12.63 19.68 -9.95
N HIS A 823 13.46 19.31 -8.96
CA HIS A 823 14.01 17.96 -8.76
C HIS A 823 13.70 17.46 -7.34
N ALA A 824 12.72 18.04 -6.64
CA ALA A 824 12.45 17.74 -5.23
C ALA A 824 12.22 16.25 -4.97
N GLN A 825 11.46 15.56 -5.82
CA GLN A 825 11.17 14.12 -5.67
C GLN A 825 12.44 13.23 -5.84
N PRO A 826 13.25 13.37 -6.91
CA PRO A 826 14.56 12.69 -6.98
C PRO A 826 15.52 13.01 -5.83
N LEU A 827 15.59 14.26 -5.37
CA LEU A 827 16.48 14.65 -4.26
C LEU A 827 16.00 14.10 -2.91
N TRP A 828 14.69 14.06 -2.68
CA TRP A 828 14.06 13.42 -1.53
C TRP A 828 14.30 11.90 -1.51
N ALA A 829 14.12 11.21 -2.63
CA ALA A 829 14.42 9.79 -2.75
C ALA A 829 15.91 9.48 -2.48
N LEU A 830 16.83 10.34 -2.91
CA LEU A 830 18.25 10.22 -2.58
C LEU A 830 18.50 10.48 -1.07
N LEU A 831 17.84 11.46 -0.46
CA LEU A 831 17.99 11.80 0.96
C LEU A 831 17.51 10.67 1.88
N MET A 832 16.33 10.10 1.61
CA MET A 832 15.80 8.96 2.37
C MET A 832 16.66 7.70 2.19
N PHE A 833 17.29 7.51 1.03
CA PHE A 833 18.25 6.42 0.80
C PHE A 833 19.54 6.61 1.61
N ASP A 834 20.09 7.82 1.68
CA ASP A 834 21.23 8.13 2.56
C ASP A 834 20.89 7.92 4.04
N ALA A 835 19.69 8.37 4.48
CA ALA A 835 19.22 8.18 5.85
C ALA A 835 19.10 6.69 6.22
N PHE A 836 18.51 5.86 5.35
CA PHE A 836 18.52 4.41 5.49
C PHE A 836 19.94 3.84 5.60
N LEU A 837 20.85 4.19 4.69
CA LEU A 837 22.23 3.68 4.70
C LEU A 837 23.03 4.09 5.94
N ARG A 838 22.77 5.29 6.49
CA ARG A 838 23.33 5.75 7.77
C ARG A 838 22.77 4.95 8.94
N ASN A 839 21.44 4.81 9.02
CA ASN A 839 20.77 4.08 10.10
C ASN A 839 21.13 2.59 10.13
N ALA A 840 21.37 1.98 8.96
CA ALA A 840 21.85 0.60 8.82
C ALA A 840 23.38 0.44 9.02
N GLY A 841 24.15 1.53 9.11
CA GLY A 841 25.61 1.49 9.23
C GLY A 841 26.36 1.07 7.96
N LEU A 842 25.70 1.05 6.79
CA LEU A 842 26.21 0.43 5.56
C LEU A 842 27.07 1.36 4.69
N GLY A 843 27.18 2.65 5.04
CA GLY A 843 27.90 3.64 4.25
C GLY A 843 29.37 3.32 3.97
N ALA A 844 30.08 2.68 4.91
CA ALA A 844 31.51 2.40 4.77
C ALA A 844 31.84 1.02 4.14
N THR A 845 30.83 0.17 3.90
CA THR A 845 31.05 -1.29 3.89
C THR A 845 31.00 -1.93 2.50
N SER A 846 30.24 -1.38 1.54
CA SER A 846 30.10 -1.98 0.21
C SER A 846 31.41 -1.99 -0.60
N ALA A 847 32.25 -0.98 -0.43
CA ALA A 847 33.52 -0.84 -1.14
C ALA A 847 34.53 -1.97 -0.85
N ARG A 848 34.35 -2.77 0.22
CA ARG A 848 35.19 -3.93 0.55
C ARG A 848 34.71 -5.26 -0.05
N ALA A 849 33.53 -5.30 -0.68
CA ALA A 849 33.01 -6.51 -1.33
C ALA A 849 33.35 -6.58 -2.85
N ALA A 850 33.99 -5.55 -3.40
CA ALA A 850 34.28 -5.39 -4.83
C ALA A 850 35.77 -5.11 -5.13
N ALA A 851 36.66 -5.50 -4.21
CA ALA A 851 38.12 -5.31 -4.29
C ALA A 851 38.85 -6.67 -4.21
#